data_AF-A0A1V5UKS1-F1
#
_entry.id   AF-A0A1V5UKS1-F1
#
_cell.length_a   1.000
_cell.length_b   1.000
_cell.length_c   1.000
_cell.angle_alpha   90.00
_cell.angle_beta   90.00
_cell.angle_gamma   90.00
#
_symmetry.space_group_name_H-M   'P 1'
#
loop_
_entity.id
_entity.type
_entity.pdbx_description
1 polymer ?
#
loop_
_entity_poly.entity_id
_entity_poly.type
_entity_poly.pdbx_seq_one_letter_code
_entity_poly.pdbx_strand_id
1 'polypeptide(L)'
;MQNKKKLIHNIAIDALFITIILVMGLVPYLGFISIGNISATILPIPVILGAALLGPKRGVLYAFVFGVSSFLIAILRPTGADALFIDPLISIVPRVLFGIIIGLIAWPIFRDKVSFKTKRFVVFPFSGMAMMIHSTLVLTMIYIRYIDDFNKFILPVLVPIVLVETLFAMIVVPVLYNALYLPFENAKFHFSEKKVSVYESMMTNYYGEALDTLIEFVNINSVYDESTVTPQTPYGKGVDEALKYIQKIAEKDEYDVKIIDGRVVEVYFGEKYNPNIAIFAHADVVPATGEWESPPFAAEVRDGKLYGRGTSDDKGPAIAAYYALKALHDNKLLIGYSVRLVLGGDEERGSSCMQYYFKEHKAQAPVYGFTPDAAFPLIYGEKGITNFEATKSVDLDPIVSIKGGAAANSVIDKVEIKLVKDAAFIDYLKAHNIKNSVKMLAKNMEVTIFGKSAHGSTPEQGINAGVLAFKHLGNFYNNPFLNHLAKKFDNPNGKTMDAFLSTPLLGDSTYNIGLLNYENGKLSFVVNFRYPENVDVETHLRKLERTLDVDITIGRSAKPLLFNPKSDFIKTLLKAYQDETGDKKSKPLAIGGGTYAKECPNTVAFGSAFNGRSGNIHSPNEHIYLADFYAQMAIYARAIHYLGRKL
;
A
#
# COMPACT_ATOMS: atom_id res chain seq x y z
N MET A 1 2.03 -13.19 28.86
CA MET A 1 2.97 -13.66 27.80
C MET A 1 3.72 -12.54 27.07
N GLN A 2 3.14 -11.36 26.82
CA GLN A 2 3.82 -10.26 26.10
C GLN A 2 5.02 -9.64 26.84
N ASN A 3 4.92 -9.45 28.17
CA ASN A 3 6.09 -9.09 28.97
C ASN A 3 7.20 -10.14 28.83
N LYS A 4 6.85 -11.42 28.70
CA LYS A 4 7.83 -12.49 28.46
C LYS A 4 8.48 -12.40 27.08
N LYS A 5 7.76 -12.12 25.98
CA LYS A 5 8.37 -12.02 24.64
C LYS A 5 9.25 -10.78 24.46
N LYS A 6 8.80 -9.60 24.92
CA LYS A 6 9.64 -8.38 24.94
C LYS A 6 10.87 -8.56 25.84
N LEU A 7 10.68 -9.24 26.98
CA LEU A 7 11.77 -9.64 27.85
C LEU A 7 12.72 -10.61 27.15
N ILE A 8 12.24 -11.65 26.47
CA ILE A 8 13.07 -12.62 25.74
C ILE A 8 13.86 -11.93 24.63
N HIS A 9 13.24 -11.05 23.84
CA HIS A 9 13.93 -10.31 22.78
C HIS A 9 14.97 -9.33 23.36
N ASN A 10 14.62 -8.58 24.40
CA ASN A 10 15.57 -7.71 25.08
C ASN A 10 16.72 -8.51 25.68
N ILE A 11 16.44 -9.65 26.31
CA ILE A 11 17.45 -10.59 26.81
C ILE A 11 18.32 -11.11 25.67
N ALA A 12 17.76 -11.45 24.50
CA ALA A 12 18.52 -11.95 23.37
C ALA A 12 19.45 -10.88 22.79
N ILE A 13 18.98 -9.63 22.63
CA ILE A 13 19.81 -8.50 22.20
C ILE A 13 20.88 -8.21 23.25
N ASP A 14 20.51 -8.15 24.53
CA ASP A 14 21.44 -7.87 25.60
C ASP A 14 22.49 -8.99 25.69
N ALA A 15 22.08 -10.26 25.57
CA ALA A 15 22.97 -11.41 25.51
C ALA A 15 23.92 -11.34 24.31
N LEU A 16 23.44 -10.94 23.13
CA LEU A 16 24.28 -10.76 21.94
C LEU A 16 25.36 -9.70 22.17
N PHE A 17 24.98 -8.49 22.61
CA PHE A 17 25.94 -7.41 22.86
C PHE A 17 26.91 -7.76 23.99
N ILE A 18 26.42 -8.36 25.07
CA ILE A 18 27.25 -8.83 26.19
C ILE A 18 28.23 -9.90 25.70
N THR A 19 27.77 -10.85 24.89
CA THR A 19 28.64 -11.90 24.31
C THR A 19 29.69 -11.29 23.41
N ILE A 20 29.33 -10.34 22.55
CA ILE A 20 30.30 -9.62 21.70
C ILE A 20 31.36 -8.94 22.57
N ILE A 21 30.96 -8.22 23.62
CA ILE A 21 31.90 -7.54 24.53
C ILE A 21 32.83 -8.55 25.23
N LEU A 22 32.27 -9.65 25.73
CA LEU A 22 33.04 -10.70 26.40
C LEU A 22 34.00 -11.42 25.44
N VAL A 23 33.55 -11.74 24.22
CA VAL A 23 34.38 -12.36 23.18
C VAL A 23 35.50 -11.42 22.77
N MET A 24 35.19 -10.14 22.51
CA MET A 24 36.20 -9.12 22.19
C MET A 24 37.22 -8.96 23.32
N GLY A 25 36.78 -9.01 24.58
CA GLY A 25 37.68 -8.89 25.72
C GLY A 25 38.54 -10.14 25.98
N LEU A 26 37.93 -11.31 26.01
CA LEU A 26 38.59 -12.54 26.46
C LEU A 26 39.39 -13.24 25.37
N VAL A 27 38.98 -13.10 24.11
CA VAL A 27 39.69 -13.69 22.96
C VAL A 27 40.80 -12.74 22.51
N PRO A 28 42.06 -13.19 22.50
CA PRO A 28 43.19 -12.37 22.06
C PRO A 28 42.97 -11.79 20.64
N TYR A 29 43.43 -10.57 20.42
CA TYR A 29 43.45 -9.86 19.12
C TYR A 29 42.08 -9.48 18.52
N LEU A 30 40.95 -9.78 19.18
CA LEU A 30 39.63 -9.37 18.68
C LEU A 30 39.21 -7.98 19.18
N GLY A 31 39.30 -7.73 20.48
CA GLY A 31 38.95 -6.43 21.07
C GLY A 31 40.13 -5.48 21.27
N PHE A 32 41.35 -5.95 21.01
CA PHE A 32 42.58 -5.20 21.21
C PHE A 32 43.41 -5.22 19.93
N ILE A 33 43.79 -4.04 19.47
CA ILE A 33 44.70 -3.84 18.35
C ILE A 33 46.10 -3.71 18.95
N SER A 34 47.00 -4.63 18.63
CA SER A 34 48.39 -4.58 19.10
C SER A 34 49.20 -3.58 18.26
N ILE A 35 49.80 -2.59 18.93
CA ILE A 35 50.67 -1.57 18.34
C ILE A 35 52.01 -1.65 19.09
N GLY A 36 52.92 -2.48 18.59
CA GLY A 36 54.17 -2.78 19.28
C GLY A 36 53.92 -3.48 20.62
N ASN A 37 54.49 -2.94 21.71
CA ASN A 37 54.33 -3.50 23.07
C ASN A 37 53.07 -3.01 23.80
N ILE A 38 52.14 -2.33 23.11
CA ILE A 38 50.95 -1.73 23.74
C ILE A 38 49.68 -2.09 22.94
N SER A 39 48.55 -2.18 23.63
CA SER A 39 47.23 -2.55 23.10
C SER A 39 46.30 -1.33 23.05
N ALA A 40 45.72 -1.06 21.88
CA ALA A 40 44.60 -0.12 21.71
C ALA A 40 43.27 -0.89 21.79
N THR A 41 42.28 -0.41 22.54
CA THR A 41 41.01 -1.09 22.73
C THR A 41 39.92 -0.60 21.78
N ILE A 42 39.17 -1.54 21.20
CA ILE A 42 37.96 -1.25 20.42
C ILE A 42 36.67 -1.67 21.14
N LEU A 43 36.76 -2.12 22.40
CA LEU A 43 35.61 -2.47 23.23
C LEU A 43 34.64 -1.30 23.52
N PRO A 44 35.01 -0.01 23.41
CA PRO A 44 34.03 1.07 23.49
C PRO A 44 32.99 1.04 22.35
N ILE A 45 33.29 0.42 21.19
CA ILE A 45 32.41 0.41 20.01
C ILE A 45 31.03 -0.22 20.30
N PRO A 46 30.92 -1.44 20.87
CA PRO A 46 29.63 -2.01 21.27
C PRO A 46 28.82 -1.11 22.22
N VAL A 47 29.49 -0.37 23.11
CA VAL A 47 28.84 0.55 24.05
C VAL A 47 28.25 1.75 23.31
N ILE A 48 29.02 2.34 22.39
CA ILE A 48 28.58 3.47 21.55
C ILE A 48 27.39 3.05 20.69
N LEU A 49 27.47 1.87 20.04
CA LEU A 49 26.37 1.32 19.25
C LEU A 49 25.14 1.02 20.10
N GLY A 50 25.31 0.44 21.29
CA GLY A 50 24.22 0.18 22.22
C GLY A 50 23.51 1.48 22.65
N ALA A 51 24.27 2.53 22.96
CA ALA A 51 23.70 3.83 23.29
C ALA A 51 22.94 4.46 22.10
N ALA A 52 23.52 4.40 20.90
CA ALA A 52 22.95 5.03 19.70
C ALA A 52 21.75 4.28 19.11
N LEU A 53 21.78 2.94 19.08
CA LEU A 53 20.72 2.11 18.50
C LEU A 53 19.62 1.78 19.52
N LEU A 54 20.00 1.56 20.78
CA LEU A 54 19.17 0.91 21.78
C LEU A 54 18.84 1.77 23.01
N GLY A 55 19.47 2.94 23.14
CA GLY A 55 19.17 3.95 24.13
C GLY A 55 20.02 3.91 25.41
N PRO A 56 19.79 4.87 26.33
CA PRO A 56 20.72 5.16 27.43
C PRO A 56 20.90 4.01 28.41
N LYS A 57 19.84 3.28 28.76
CA LYS A 57 19.92 2.14 29.70
C LYS A 57 20.86 1.04 29.20
N ARG A 58 20.84 0.79 27.88
CA ARG A 58 21.68 -0.24 27.25
C ARG A 58 23.13 0.22 27.14
N GLY A 59 23.35 1.51 26.84
CA GLY A 59 24.68 2.12 26.93
C GLY A 59 25.33 1.90 28.30
N VAL A 60 24.61 2.15 29.39
CA VAL A 60 25.11 1.92 30.77
C VAL A 60 25.38 0.44 31.03
N LEU A 61 24.46 -0.45 30.68
CA LEU A 61 24.60 -1.90 30.88
C LEU A 61 25.85 -2.44 30.17
N TYR A 62 26.02 -2.11 28.90
CA TYR A 62 27.15 -2.60 28.10
C TYR A 62 28.47 -2.00 28.57
N ALA A 63 28.47 -0.74 29.03
CA ALA A 63 29.67 -0.14 29.60
C ALA A 63 30.06 -0.80 30.92
N PHE A 64 29.10 -1.16 31.77
CA PHE A 64 29.36 -1.92 32.99
C PHE A 64 30.00 -3.28 32.67
N VAL A 65 29.44 -4.02 31.72
CA VAL A 65 29.99 -5.32 31.28
C VAL A 65 31.39 -5.16 30.70
N PHE A 66 31.64 -4.12 29.90
CA PHE A 66 32.98 -3.80 29.42
C PHE A 66 33.95 -3.53 30.58
N GLY A 67 33.56 -2.75 31.59
CA GLY A 67 34.40 -2.48 32.75
C GLY A 67 34.75 -3.74 33.54
N VAL A 68 33.76 -4.59 33.81
CA VAL A 68 33.97 -5.88 34.50
C VAL A 68 34.85 -6.81 33.66
N SER A 69 34.64 -6.86 32.34
CA SER A 69 35.47 -7.66 31.44
C SER A 69 36.93 -7.20 31.50
N SER A 70 37.17 -5.89 31.45
CA SER A 70 38.51 -5.31 31.56
C SER A 70 39.20 -5.68 32.88
N PHE A 71 38.47 -5.62 34.00
CA PHE A 71 38.96 -6.02 35.32
C PHE A 71 39.34 -7.51 35.36
N LEU A 72 38.47 -8.39 34.85
CA LEU A 72 38.72 -9.83 34.83
C LEU A 72 39.94 -10.19 33.96
N ILE A 73 40.06 -9.57 32.79
CA ILE A 73 41.21 -9.76 31.90
C ILE A 73 42.50 -9.32 32.59
N ALA A 74 42.49 -8.16 33.26
CA ALA A 74 43.65 -7.64 33.96
C ALA A 74 44.12 -8.56 35.11
N ILE A 75 43.19 -9.21 35.81
CA ILE A 75 43.52 -10.22 36.83
C ILE A 75 44.13 -11.48 36.20
N LEU A 76 43.53 -11.97 35.11
CA LEU A 76 43.93 -13.23 34.49
C LEU A 76 45.23 -13.10 33.70
N ARG A 77 45.52 -11.92 33.14
CA ARG A 77 46.65 -11.64 32.25
C ARG A 77 47.18 -10.21 32.49
N PRO A 78 47.83 -9.95 33.64
CA PRO A 78 48.38 -8.62 33.90
C PRO A 78 49.63 -8.39 33.06
N THR A 79 49.48 -7.73 31.90
CA THR A 79 50.59 -7.41 30.99
C THR A 79 50.65 -5.92 30.68
N GLY A 80 51.83 -5.30 30.81
CA GLY A 80 52.04 -3.89 30.45
C GLY A 80 51.07 -2.93 31.16
N ALA A 81 50.50 -2.00 30.39
CA ALA A 81 49.53 -1.02 30.90
C ALA A 81 48.20 -1.67 31.35
N ASP A 82 47.91 -2.91 30.93
CA ASP A 82 46.65 -3.58 31.29
C ASP A 82 46.58 -3.93 32.79
N ALA A 83 47.73 -4.04 33.47
CA ALA A 83 47.81 -4.28 34.91
C ALA A 83 47.17 -3.17 35.74
N LEU A 84 47.07 -1.94 35.21
CA LEU A 84 46.40 -0.82 35.90
C LEU A 84 44.89 -1.05 36.07
N PHE A 85 44.29 -1.89 35.22
CA PHE A 85 42.86 -2.20 35.27
C PHE A 85 42.50 -3.26 36.34
N ILE A 86 43.49 -3.77 37.09
CA ILE A 86 43.23 -4.54 38.32
C ILE A 86 42.54 -3.65 39.38
N ASP A 87 42.74 -2.32 39.36
CA ASP A 87 41.98 -1.42 40.23
C ASP A 87 40.55 -1.22 39.66
N PRO A 88 39.48 -1.64 40.37
CA PRO A 88 38.09 -1.42 39.94
C PRO A 88 37.73 0.05 39.71
N LEU A 89 38.41 0.98 40.40
CA LEU A 89 38.23 2.42 40.18
C LEU A 89 38.75 2.85 38.82
N ILE A 90 39.71 2.13 38.26
CA ILE A 90 40.25 2.41 36.94
C ILE A 90 39.52 1.58 35.88
N SER A 91 39.14 0.32 36.14
CA SER A 91 38.49 -0.55 35.16
C SER A 91 36.98 -0.38 35.04
N ILE A 92 36.24 -0.19 36.13
CA ILE A 92 34.76 -0.21 36.11
C ILE A 92 34.19 1.21 36.12
N VAL A 93 34.61 2.05 37.06
CA VAL A 93 34.03 3.39 37.27
C VAL A 93 34.04 4.26 36.01
N PRO A 94 35.18 4.48 35.31
CA PRO A 94 35.19 5.34 34.12
C PRO A 94 34.34 4.77 32.98
N ARG A 95 34.19 3.45 32.88
CA ARG A 95 33.33 2.81 31.88
C ARG A 95 31.86 3.04 32.18
N VAL A 96 31.42 2.88 33.42
CA VAL A 96 30.03 3.18 33.80
C VAL A 96 29.70 4.65 33.55
N LEU A 97 30.58 5.56 33.94
CA LEU A 97 30.44 7.00 33.66
C LEU A 97 30.36 7.29 32.16
N PHE A 98 31.22 6.65 31.37
CA PHE A 98 31.19 6.72 29.91
C PHE A 98 29.83 6.28 29.35
N GLY A 99 29.30 5.12 29.78
CA GLY A 99 27.98 4.64 29.35
C GLY A 99 26.84 5.60 29.70
N ILE A 100 26.89 6.25 30.87
CA ILE A 100 25.90 7.25 31.29
C ILE A 100 25.98 8.48 30.40
N ILE A 101 27.17 9.06 30.25
CA ILE A 101 27.39 10.30 29.48
C ILE A 101 26.99 10.11 28.02
N ILE A 102 27.47 9.03 27.38
CA ILE A 102 27.15 8.75 25.98
C ILE A 102 25.68 8.40 25.80
N GLY A 103 25.07 7.66 26.74
CA GLY A 103 23.64 7.39 26.72
C GLY A 103 22.80 8.68 26.72
N LEU A 104 23.16 9.65 27.57
CA LEU A 104 22.47 10.94 27.66
C LEU A 104 22.65 11.80 26.40
N ILE A 105 23.83 11.80 25.81
CA ILE A 105 24.11 12.57 24.57
C ILE A 105 23.46 11.90 23.35
N ALA A 106 23.50 10.57 23.26
CA ALA A 106 22.94 9.81 22.15
C ALA A 106 21.41 9.93 22.06
N TRP A 107 20.73 9.96 23.22
CA TRP A 107 19.27 9.94 23.29
C TRP A 107 18.56 11.01 22.44
N PRO A 108 18.86 12.32 22.57
CA PRO A 108 18.21 13.34 21.75
C PRO A 108 18.60 13.25 20.25
N ILE A 109 19.78 12.74 19.93
CA ILE A 109 20.35 12.69 18.57
C ILE A 109 19.76 11.53 17.76
N PHE A 110 19.61 10.35 18.37
CA PHE A 110 19.26 9.11 17.68
C PHE A 110 17.83 8.63 17.93
N ARG A 111 17.00 9.38 18.67
CA ARG A 111 15.57 9.09 18.84
C ARG A 111 14.79 9.10 17.52
N ASP A 112 13.65 8.42 17.51
CA ASP A 112 12.83 8.18 16.32
C ASP A 112 12.31 9.46 15.65
N LYS A 113 12.26 10.59 16.36
CA LYS A 113 11.86 11.90 15.82
C LYS A 113 12.89 12.53 14.86
N VAL A 114 14.09 11.98 14.75
CA VAL A 114 15.16 12.49 13.88
C VAL A 114 15.23 11.65 12.60
N SER A 115 15.38 12.29 11.44
CA SER A 115 15.43 11.57 10.15
C SER A 115 16.66 10.66 10.05
N PHE A 116 16.54 9.53 9.34
CA PHE A 116 17.66 8.61 9.12
C PHE A 116 18.84 9.29 8.41
N LYS A 117 18.58 10.18 7.45
CA LYS A 117 19.61 10.96 6.75
C LYS A 117 20.44 11.80 7.72
N THR A 118 19.80 12.42 8.71
CA THR A 118 20.47 13.19 9.76
C THR A 118 21.28 12.26 10.68
N LYS A 119 20.71 11.13 11.12
CA LYS A 119 21.42 10.16 11.98
C LYS A 119 22.70 9.63 11.33
N ARG A 120 22.64 9.30 10.04
CA ARG A 120 23.79 8.82 9.25
C ARG A 120 24.91 9.85 9.12
N PHE A 121 24.58 11.14 9.12
CA PHE A 121 25.59 12.20 9.08
C PHE A 121 26.21 12.45 10.46
N VAL A 122 25.39 12.44 11.53
CA VAL A 122 25.83 12.79 12.89
C VAL A 122 26.58 11.64 13.58
N VAL A 123 26.39 10.38 13.16
CA VAL A 123 27.09 9.24 13.77
C VAL A 123 28.61 9.33 13.66
N PHE A 124 29.14 9.91 12.58
CA PHE A 124 30.59 10.08 12.39
C PHE A 124 31.24 10.97 13.48
N PRO A 125 30.86 12.26 13.64
CA PRO A 125 31.43 13.10 14.68
C PRO A 125 31.08 12.62 16.10
N PHE A 126 29.91 12.01 16.28
CA PHE A 126 29.50 11.42 17.56
C PHE A 126 30.45 10.31 18.02
N SER A 127 30.91 9.46 17.09
CA SER A 127 31.79 8.32 17.40
C SER A 127 33.15 8.76 17.91
N GLY A 128 33.75 9.79 17.29
CA GLY A 128 35.02 10.36 17.73
C GLY A 128 34.90 11.02 19.11
N MET A 129 33.88 11.85 19.29
CA MET A 129 33.59 12.47 20.59
C MET A 129 33.39 11.43 21.69
N ALA A 130 32.65 10.35 21.41
CA ALA A 130 32.43 9.29 22.38
C ALA A 130 33.74 8.62 22.80
N MET A 131 34.60 8.28 21.85
CA MET A 131 35.89 7.66 22.17
C MET A 131 36.81 8.59 22.98
N MET A 132 36.81 9.89 22.69
CA MET A 132 37.56 10.87 23.46
C MET A 132 37.05 11.00 24.91
N ILE A 133 35.73 10.96 25.11
CA ILE A 133 35.12 10.96 26.46
C ILE A 133 35.57 9.72 27.24
N HIS A 134 35.47 8.53 26.64
CA HIS A 134 35.93 7.29 27.26
C HIS A 134 37.39 7.40 27.72
N SER A 135 38.26 7.78 26.79
CA SER A 135 39.70 7.88 27.03
C SER A 135 40.05 8.89 28.11
N THR A 136 39.39 10.05 28.08
CA THR A 136 39.59 11.11 29.08
C THR A 136 39.22 10.60 30.48
N LEU A 137 38.08 9.90 30.62
CA LEU A 137 37.64 9.35 31.90
C LEU A 137 38.63 8.32 32.45
N VAL A 138 39.14 7.43 31.61
CA VAL A 138 40.15 6.43 32.02
C VAL A 138 41.45 7.11 32.43
N LEU A 139 41.98 8.03 31.61
CA LEU A 139 43.20 8.76 31.92
C LEU A 139 43.08 9.58 33.21
N THR A 140 41.91 10.18 33.45
CA THR A 140 41.64 10.95 34.67
C THR A 140 41.67 10.05 35.90
N MET A 141 41.08 8.86 35.83
CA MET A 141 41.11 7.91 36.96
C MET A 141 42.51 7.38 37.22
N ILE A 142 43.30 7.13 36.16
CA ILE A 142 44.72 6.73 36.30
C ILE A 142 45.53 7.88 36.94
N TYR A 143 45.33 9.12 36.48
CA TYR A 143 46.00 10.30 37.03
C TYR A 143 45.72 10.48 38.53
N ILE A 144 44.45 10.37 38.93
CA ILE A 144 44.04 10.47 40.34
C ILE A 144 44.70 9.38 41.19
N ARG A 145 44.89 8.17 40.63
CA ARG A 145 45.40 7.02 41.37
C ARG A 145 46.92 6.92 41.42
N TYR A 146 47.60 7.37 40.36
CA TYR A 146 49.05 7.21 40.12
C TYR A 146 49.71 8.53 39.69
N ILE A 147 49.50 9.60 40.46
CA ILE A 147 49.89 10.96 40.09
C ILE A 147 51.40 11.13 39.81
N ASP A 148 52.24 10.46 40.59
CA ASP A 148 53.70 10.59 40.52
C ASP A 148 54.29 9.96 39.23
N ASP A 149 53.64 8.91 38.71
CA ASP A 149 54.07 8.16 37.53
C ASP A 149 53.38 8.65 36.23
N PHE A 150 52.27 9.38 36.35
CA PHE A 150 51.40 9.72 35.22
C PHE A 150 52.10 10.57 34.15
N ASN A 151 52.76 11.64 34.55
CA ASN A 151 53.36 12.60 33.62
C ASN A 151 54.65 12.10 32.97
N LYS A 152 55.41 11.23 33.65
CA LYS A 152 56.72 10.76 33.17
C LYS A 152 56.65 9.51 32.30
N PHE A 153 55.70 8.60 32.56
CA PHE A 153 55.66 7.28 31.90
C PHE A 153 54.33 6.97 31.21
N ILE A 154 53.20 7.46 31.71
CA ILE A 154 51.88 7.03 31.26
C ILE A 154 51.34 7.92 30.13
N LEU A 155 51.47 9.25 30.27
CA LEU A 155 50.88 10.21 29.32
C LEU A 155 51.49 10.12 27.90
N PRO A 156 52.82 10.04 27.70
CA PRO A 156 53.39 9.93 26.35
C PRO A 156 53.01 8.64 25.60
N VAL A 157 52.68 7.58 26.36
CA VAL A 157 52.33 6.26 25.84
C VAL A 157 50.86 6.18 25.47
N LEU A 158 49.97 6.68 26.33
CA LEU A 158 48.53 6.53 26.14
C LEU A 158 47.93 7.55 25.16
N VAL A 159 48.49 8.76 25.03
CA VAL A 159 47.94 9.78 24.11
C VAL A 159 47.93 9.34 22.64
N PRO A 160 49.01 8.77 22.06
CA PRO A 160 48.98 8.24 20.70
C PRO A 160 47.93 7.13 20.51
N ILE A 161 47.72 6.29 21.53
CA ILE A 161 46.74 5.20 21.48
C ILE A 161 45.32 5.74 21.41
N VAL A 162 45.01 6.75 22.23
CA VAL A 162 43.70 7.42 22.21
C VAL A 162 43.38 7.99 20.83
N LEU A 163 44.38 8.54 20.13
CA LEU A 163 44.19 9.05 18.77
C LEU A 163 43.86 7.91 17.79
N VAL A 164 44.57 6.78 17.87
CA VAL A 164 44.31 5.60 17.02
C VAL A 164 42.93 5.03 17.29
N GLU A 165 42.55 4.86 18.56
CA GLU A 165 41.22 4.39 18.97
C GLU A 165 40.11 5.32 18.46
N THR A 166 40.33 6.64 18.55
CA THR A 166 39.38 7.65 18.09
C THR A 166 39.18 7.59 16.58
N LEU A 167 40.27 7.56 15.81
CA LEU A 167 40.21 7.44 14.35
C LEU A 167 39.51 6.14 13.93
N PHE A 168 39.83 5.04 14.60
CA PHE A 168 39.22 3.74 14.33
C PHE A 168 37.72 3.75 14.62
N ALA A 169 37.29 4.30 15.76
CA ALA A 169 35.88 4.44 16.11
C ALA A 169 35.10 5.32 15.11
N MET A 170 35.70 6.42 14.65
CA MET A 170 35.11 7.31 13.64
C MET A 170 34.85 6.61 12.30
N ILE A 171 35.59 5.54 11.97
CA ILE A 171 35.39 4.77 10.74
C ILE A 171 34.40 3.62 10.99
N VAL A 172 34.65 2.81 12.03
CA VAL A 172 33.95 1.54 12.23
C VAL A 172 32.53 1.74 12.76
N VAL A 173 32.32 2.66 13.70
CA VAL A 173 30.99 2.87 14.29
C VAL A 173 29.97 3.32 13.23
N PRO A 174 30.24 4.30 12.34
CA PRO A 174 29.29 4.65 11.28
C PRO A 174 28.97 3.51 10.31
N VAL A 175 29.96 2.70 9.94
CA VAL A 175 29.76 1.55 9.06
C VAL A 175 28.82 0.54 9.73
N LEU A 176 29.13 0.15 10.97
CA LEU A 176 28.30 -0.78 11.73
C LEU A 176 26.92 -0.21 12.04
N TYR A 177 26.82 1.08 12.38
CA TYR A 177 25.54 1.74 12.62
C TYR A 177 24.65 1.67 11.38
N ASN A 178 25.17 1.99 10.20
CA ASN A 178 24.37 1.94 8.97
C ASN A 178 23.95 0.52 8.60
N ALA A 179 24.84 -0.46 8.80
CA ALA A 179 24.54 -1.87 8.54
C ALA A 179 23.47 -2.42 9.51
N LEU A 180 23.51 -1.98 10.78
CA LEU A 180 22.62 -2.47 11.83
C LEU A 180 21.32 -1.66 11.95
N TYR A 181 21.28 -0.41 11.51
CA TYR A 181 20.13 0.48 11.72
C TYR A 181 18.83 -0.11 11.17
N LEU A 182 18.81 -0.52 9.90
CA LEU A 182 17.63 -1.09 9.26
C LEU A 182 17.18 -2.41 9.92
N PRO A 183 18.05 -3.40 10.19
CA PRO A 183 17.67 -4.57 10.98
C PRO A 183 17.04 -4.24 12.34
N PHE A 184 17.61 -3.28 13.08
CA PHE A 184 17.07 -2.88 14.38
C PHE A 184 15.81 -2.03 14.27
N GLU A 185 15.66 -1.20 13.23
CA GLU A 185 14.46 -0.42 12.95
C GLU A 185 13.31 -1.33 12.50
N ASN A 186 13.56 -2.26 11.59
CA ASN A 186 12.59 -3.30 11.19
C ASN A 186 12.16 -4.16 12.38
N ALA A 187 13.09 -4.50 13.28
CA ALA A 187 12.76 -5.18 14.53
C ALA A 187 11.93 -4.31 15.50
N LYS A 188 12.11 -2.98 15.51
CA LYS A 188 11.23 -2.04 16.25
C LYS A 188 9.83 -1.98 15.63
N PHE A 189 9.71 -2.03 14.31
CA PHE A 189 8.43 -2.01 13.57
C PHE A 189 7.64 -3.33 13.63
N HIS A 190 8.14 -4.35 14.34
CA HIS A 190 7.39 -5.59 14.63
C HIS A 190 6.81 -5.69 16.05
N PHE A 191 6.86 -4.62 16.85
CA PHE A 191 6.15 -4.57 18.12
C PHE A 191 5.38 -3.27 18.29
N SER A 192 4.38 -3.09 17.43
CA SER A 192 3.14 -2.46 17.87
C SER A 192 2.66 -3.18 19.13
N GLU A 193 2.16 -2.45 20.14
CA GLU A 193 1.51 -2.99 21.35
C GLU A 193 0.28 -3.86 21.03
N LYS A 194 -0.07 -4.01 19.75
CA LYS A 194 -1.02 -4.96 19.21
C LYS A 194 -0.66 -6.38 19.65
N LYS A 195 -1.59 -7.04 20.35
CA LYS A 195 -1.56 -8.50 20.49
C LYS A 195 -1.54 -9.09 19.08
N VAL A 196 -0.43 -9.70 18.68
CA VAL A 196 -0.37 -10.56 17.49
C VAL A 196 -1.48 -11.60 17.64
N SER A 197 -2.41 -11.61 16.70
CA SER A 197 -3.55 -12.52 16.74
C SER A 197 -3.09 -13.95 16.45
N VAL A 198 -3.93 -14.94 16.75
CA VAL A 198 -3.65 -16.33 16.38
C VAL A 198 -3.55 -16.45 14.86
N TYR A 199 -4.39 -15.74 14.10
CA TYR A 199 -4.37 -15.73 12.64
C TYR A 199 -3.09 -15.09 12.09
N GLU A 200 -2.69 -13.94 12.62
CA GLU A 200 -1.43 -13.28 12.24
C GLU A 200 -0.23 -14.21 12.53
N SER A 201 -0.23 -14.92 13.66
CA SER A 201 0.82 -15.90 13.97
C SER A 201 0.79 -17.13 13.06
N MET A 202 -0.38 -17.55 12.56
CA MET A 202 -0.49 -18.66 11.61
C MET A 202 0.12 -18.26 10.26
N MET A 203 -0.13 -17.04 9.79
CA MET A 203 0.35 -16.57 8.48
C MET A 203 1.87 -16.56 8.35
N THR A 204 2.62 -16.45 9.45
CA THR A 204 4.08 -16.50 9.44
C THR A 204 4.63 -17.75 8.74
N ASN A 205 3.95 -18.91 8.87
CA ASN A 205 4.40 -20.15 8.24
C ASN A 205 4.11 -20.22 6.74
N TYR A 206 3.20 -19.38 6.24
CA TYR A 206 2.71 -19.42 4.86
C TYR A 206 3.22 -18.24 4.03
N TYR A 207 3.70 -17.17 4.67
CA TYR A 207 4.02 -15.92 4.00
C TYR A 207 5.07 -16.04 2.90
N GLY A 208 6.12 -16.83 3.13
CA GLY A 208 7.15 -17.06 2.11
C GLY A 208 6.58 -17.68 0.84
N GLU A 209 5.85 -18.79 0.99
CA GLU A 209 5.20 -19.47 -0.13
C GLU A 209 4.13 -18.60 -0.81
N ALA A 210 3.39 -17.81 -0.03
CA ALA A 210 2.40 -16.87 -0.54
C ALA A 210 3.03 -15.76 -1.38
N LEU A 211 4.19 -15.24 -0.97
CA LEU A 211 4.91 -14.23 -1.73
C LEU A 211 5.48 -14.80 -3.03
N ASP A 212 6.06 -16.00 -2.98
CA ASP A 212 6.59 -16.67 -4.18
C ASP A 212 5.47 -16.97 -5.19
N THR A 213 4.33 -17.46 -4.71
CA THR A 213 3.13 -17.71 -5.52
C THR A 213 2.59 -16.41 -6.12
N LEU A 214 2.58 -15.30 -5.37
CA LEU A 214 2.16 -14.01 -5.88
C LEU A 214 3.10 -13.51 -6.98
N ILE A 215 4.41 -13.63 -6.80
CA ILE A 215 5.42 -13.26 -7.82
C ILE A 215 5.17 -14.04 -9.11
N GLU A 216 5.02 -15.36 -9.02
CA GLU A 216 4.70 -16.20 -10.17
C GLU A 216 3.39 -15.80 -10.85
N PHE A 217 2.34 -15.53 -10.07
CA PHE A 217 1.04 -15.17 -10.60
C PHE A 217 1.05 -13.80 -11.31
N VAL A 218 1.76 -12.82 -10.76
CA VAL A 218 1.94 -11.48 -11.35
C VAL A 218 2.72 -11.54 -12.67
N ASN A 219 3.66 -12.48 -12.81
CA ASN A 219 4.42 -12.66 -14.05
C ASN A 219 3.58 -13.17 -15.23
N ILE A 220 2.36 -13.66 -14.99
CA ILE A 220 1.42 -14.06 -16.05
C ILE A 220 0.74 -12.81 -16.61
N ASN A 221 0.96 -12.50 -17.90
CA ASN A 221 0.22 -11.43 -18.55
C ASN A 221 -1.22 -11.87 -18.86
N SER A 222 -2.15 -11.53 -17.96
CA SER A 222 -3.58 -11.88 -18.04
C SER A 222 -4.46 -10.73 -18.52
N VAL A 223 -3.93 -9.90 -19.42
CA VAL A 223 -4.73 -8.89 -20.11
C VAL A 223 -5.64 -9.57 -21.14
N TYR A 224 -6.88 -9.10 -21.26
CA TYR A 224 -7.78 -9.55 -22.32
C TYR A 224 -7.14 -9.35 -23.70
N ASP A 225 -7.13 -10.41 -24.50
CA ASP A 225 -6.56 -10.40 -25.83
C ASP A 225 -7.53 -11.03 -26.83
N GLU A 226 -8.21 -10.18 -27.59
CA GLU A 226 -9.18 -10.56 -28.62
C GLU A 226 -8.58 -11.51 -29.66
N SER A 227 -7.30 -11.36 -29.99
CA SER A 227 -6.65 -12.14 -31.05
C SER A 227 -6.44 -13.61 -30.68
N THR A 228 -6.49 -13.93 -29.39
CA THR A 228 -6.32 -15.29 -28.86
C THR A 228 -7.62 -15.88 -28.32
N VAL A 229 -8.77 -15.22 -28.50
CA VAL A 229 -10.06 -15.72 -28.04
C VAL A 229 -10.49 -16.97 -28.82
N THR A 230 -10.85 -18.01 -28.08
CA THR A 230 -11.50 -19.23 -28.59
C THR A 230 -12.68 -19.63 -27.70
N PRO A 231 -13.55 -20.57 -28.10
CA PRO A 231 -14.61 -21.06 -27.22
C PRO A 231 -14.09 -21.59 -25.87
N GLN A 232 -12.86 -22.14 -25.83
CA GLN A 232 -12.20 -22.63 -24.62
C GLN A 232 -11.47 -21.53 -23.84
N THR A 233 -11.11 -20.41 -24.50
CA THR A 233 -10.37 -19.29 -23.92
C THR A 233 -11.11 -17.97 -24.22
N PRO A 234 -12.31 -17.79 -23.63
CA PRO A 234 -13.23 -16.70 -24.00
C PRO A 234 -12.68 -15.29 -23.78
N TYR A 235 -11.67 -15.16 -22.93
CA TYR A 235 -11.03 -13.89 -22.56
C TYR A 235 -9.59 -13.78 -23.06
N GLY A 236 -9.18 -14.69 -23.95
CA GLY A 236 -7.83 -14.77 -24.49
C GLY A 236 -6.92 -15.70 -23.69
N LYS A 237 -5.75 -15.99 -24.28
CA LYS A 237 -4.82 -17.00 -23.78
C LYS A 237 -4.23 -16.65 -22.41
N GLY A 238 -3.86 -15.39 -22.18
CA GLY A 238 -3.23 -14.95 -20.94
C GLY A 238 -4.14 -15.09 -19.71
N VAL A 239 -5.43 -14.80 -19.87
CA VAL A 239 -6.43 -14.99 -18.81
C VAL A 239 -6.62 -16.48 -18.51
N ASP A 240 -6.71 -17.32 -19.53
CA ASP A 240 -6.82 -18.78 -19.36
C ASP A 240 -5.58 -19.36 -18.65
N GLU A 241 -4.38 -18.89 -18.98
CA GLU A 241 -3.13 -19.26 -18.28
C GLU A 241 -3.19 -18.88 -16.79
N ALA A 242 -3.73 -17.71 -16.45
CA ALA A 242 -3.89 -17.26 -15.08
C ALA A 242 -4.90 -18.11 -14.29
N LEU A 243 -6.05 -18.46 -14.88
CA LEU A 243 -7.04 -19.36 -14.25
C LEU A 243 -6.45 -20.76 -14.04
N LYS A 244 -5.70 -21.28 -15.01
CA LYS A 244 -5.01 -22.58 -14.93
C LYS A 244 -3.86 -22.59 -13.93
N TYR A 245 -3.19 -21.46 -13.72
CA TYR A 245 -2.18 -21.35 -12.66
C TYR A 245 -2.80 -21.57 -11.28
N ILE A 246 -3.97 -20.98 -11.02
CA ILE A 246 -4.70 -21.18 -9.76
C ILE A 246 -5.18 -22.63 -9.61
N GLN A 247 -5.64 -23.24 -10.72
CA GLN A 247 -5.93 -24.67 -10.73
C GLN A 247 -4.72 -25.51 -10.33
N LYS A 248 -3.55 -25.23 -10.91
CA LYS A 248 -2.31 -25.96 -10.66
C LYS A 248 -1.88 -25.89 -9.18
N ILE A 249 -1.93 -24.70 -8.56
CA ILE A 249 -1.55 -24.58 -7.14
C ILE A 249 -2.57 -25.27 -6.22
N ALA A 250 -3.86 -25.22 -6.57
CA ALA A 250 -4.92 -25.91 -5.82
C ALA A 250 -4.77 -27.44 -5.90
N GLU A 251 -4.48 -27.98 -7.09
CA GLU A 251 -4.21 -29.41 -7.28
C GLU A 251 -2.95 -29.86 -6.55
N LYS A 252 -1.86 -29.06 -6.58
CA LYS A 252 -0.63 -29.30 -5.82
C LYS A 252 -0.91 -29.39 -4.31
N ASP A 253 -1.83 -28.58 -3.83
CA ASP A 253 -2.26 -28.55 -2.44
C ASP A 253 -3.38 -29.55 -2.10
N GLU A 254 -3.74 -30.42 -3.06
CA GLU A 254 -4.76 -31.46 -2.92
C GLU A 254 -6.18 -30.93 -2.64
N TYR A 255 -6.48 -29.71 -3.11
CA TYR A 255 -7.83 -29.13 -3.04
C TYR A 255 -8.67 -29.52 -4.26
N ASP A 256 -9.99 -29.56 -4.05
CA ASP A 256 -10.95 -29.77 -5.12
C ASP A 256 -11.13 -28.47 -5.91
N VAL A 257 -10.71 -28.49 -7.18
CA VAL A 257 -10.72 -27.33 -8.05
C VAL A 257 -11.34 -27.63 -9.40
N LYS A 258 -12.04 -26.65 -9.97
CA LYS A 258 -12.68 -26.76 -11.28
C LYS A 258 -12.56 -25.47 -12.08
N ILE A 259 -12.14 -25.58 -13.34
CA ILE A 259 -12.34 -24.53 -14.34
C ILE A 259 -13.70 -24.72 -15.01
N ILE A 260 -14.48 -23.66 -15.06
CA ILE A 260 -15.82 -23.61 -15.66
C ILE A 260 -15.73 -22.87 -16.98
N ASP A 261 -15.74 -23.64 -18.07
CA ASP A 261 -15.79 -23.17 -19.46
C ASP A 261 -14.78 -22.08 -19.82
N GLY A 262 -13.58 -22.14 -19.23
CA GLY A 262 -12.50 -21.17 -19.42
C GLY A 262 -12.78 -19.78 -18.87
N ARG A 263 -13.82 -19.61 -18.04
CA ARG A 263 -14.30 -18.30 -17.55
C ARG A 263 -13.98 -18.03 -16.10
N VAL A 264 -14.03 -19.09 -15.29
CA VAL A 264 -13.95 -19.03 -13.84
C VAL A 264 -13.21 -20.26 -13.34
N VAL A 265 -12.38 -20.10 -12.32
CA VAL A 265 -11.83 -21.21 -11.53
C VAL A 265 -12.42 -21.17 -10.12
N GLU A 266 -12.89 -22.31 -9.63
CA GLU A 266 -13.48 -22.47 -8.30
C GLU A 266 -12.67 -23.50 -7.51
N VAL A 267 -12.20 -23.11 -6.33
CA VAL A 267 -11.44 -23.97 -5.39
C VAL A 267 -12.24 -24.13 -4.11
N TYR A 268 -12.46 -25.36 -3.66
CA TYR A 268 -13.18 -25.68 -2.44
C TYR A 268 -12.25 -26.04 -1.28
N PHE A 269 -12.57 -25.47 -0.11
CA PHE A 269 -11.92 -25.74 1.16
C PHE A 269 -12.95 -26.24 2.19
N GLY A 270 -12.61 -27.31 2.89
CA GLY A 270 -13.49 -27.98 3.85
C GLY A 270 -14.50 -28.94 3.20
N GLU A 271 -15.49 -29.36 3.98
CA GLU A 271 -16.48 -30.37 3.57
C GLU A 271 -17.53 -29.78 2.61
N LYS A 272 -17.50 -30.22 1.33
CA LYS A 272 -18.49 -29.83 0.31
C LYS A 272 -19.94 -30.03 0.78
N TYR A 273 -20.83 -29.16 0.30
CA TYR A 273 -22.28 -29.16 0.56
C TYR A 273 -22.72 -28.74 1.96
N ASN A 274 -21.79 -28.39 2.86
CA ASN A 274 -22.13 -27.60 4.05
C ASN A 274 -22.41 -26.14 3.66
N PRO A 275 -23.16 -25.37 4.48
CA PRO A 275 -23.40 -23.94 4.23
C PRO A 275 -22.08 -23.26 3.86
N ASN A 276 -22.08 -22.54 2.73
CA ASN A 276 -20.84 -22.09 2.12
C ASN A 276 -20.64 -20.58 2.26
N ILE A 277 -19.38 -20.23 2.50
CA ILE A 277 -18.86 -18.88 2.31
C ILE A 277 -18.23 -18.84 0.91
N ALA A 278 -18.30 -17.71 0.23
CA ALA A 278 -17.58 -17.51 -1.02
C ALA A 278 -16.67 -16.29 -0.97
N ILE A 279 -15.49 -16.43 -1.54
CA ILE A 279 -14.58 -15.32 -1.79
C ILE A 279 -14.47 -15.18 -3.30
N PHE A 280 -14.78 -14.00 -3.81
CA PHE A 280 -14.77 -13.71 -5.25
C PHE A 280 -13.62 -12.77 -5.56
N ALA A 281 -12.64 -13.23 -6.33
CA ALA A 281 -11.48 -12.45 -6.76
C ALA A 281 -11.37 -12.55 -8.29
N HIS A 282 -10.46 -11.82 -8.94
CA HIS A 282 -10.23 -11.97 -10.38
C HIS A 282 -8.77 -12.21 -10.76
N ALA A 283 -8.61 -12.81 -11.95
CA ALA A 283 -7.32 -13.16 -12.53
C ALA A 283 -6.96 -12.27 -13.72
N ASP A 284 -7.93 -11.65 -14.39
CA ASP A 284 -7.68 -10.69 -15.46
C ASP A 284 -7.16 -9.36 -14.91
N VAL A 285 -6.40 -8.64 -15.74
CA VAL A 285 -5.84 -7.33 -15.39
C VAL A 285 -5.99 -6.34 -16.54
N VAL A 286 -6.06 -5.03 -16.23
CA VAL A 286 -6.03 -4.00 -17.28
C VAL A 286 -4.70 -3.94 -18.03
N PRO A 287 -4.70 -3.45 -19.29
CA PRO A 287 -3.47 -3.21 -20.04
C PRO A 287 -2.42 -2.39 -19.26
N ALA A 288 -1.16 -2.78 -19.39
CA ALA A 288 -0.04 -2.01 -18.86
C ALA A 288 0.39 -0.94 -19.87
N THR A 289 -0.19 0.26 -19.75
CA THR A 289 0.18 1.43 -20.55
C THR A 289 1.06 2.39 -19.74
N GLY A 290 1.70 3.36 -20.39
CA GLY A 290 2.55 4.38 -19.74
C GLY A 290 3.99 3.94 -19.47
N GLU A 291 4.71 4.75 -18.70
CA GLU A 291 6.13 4.53 -18.35
C GLU A 291 6.26 3.74 -17.05
N TRP A 292 6.83 2.54 -17.16
CA TRP A 292 7.11 1.66 -16.03
C TRP A 292 8.61 1.65 -15.72
N GLU A 293 8.97 1.69 -14.44
CA GLU A 293 10.36 1.56 -14.00
C GLU A 293 10.86 0.12 -14.14
N SER A 294 9.96 -0.85 -13.90
CA SER A 294 10.19 -2.29 -14.04
C SER A 294 9.15 -2.89 -14.99
N PRO A 295 9.46 -3.93 -15.79
CA PRO A 295 8.47 -4.51 -16.69
C PRO A 295 7.21 -4.96 -15.93
N PRO A 296 6.00 -4.65 -16.42
CA PRO A 296 4.76 -4.82 -15.66
C PRO A 296 4.45 -6.27 -15.26
N PHE A 297 4.96 -7.24 -16.03
CA PHE A 297 4.81 -8.67 -15.80
C PHE A 297 6.15 -9.34 -15.44
N ALA A 298 7.05 -8.59 -14.80
CA ALA A 298 8.25 -9.08 -14.16
C ALA A 298 8.28 -8.55 -12.73
N ALA A 299 7.57 -9.25 -11.84
CA ALA A 299 7.32 -8.78 -10.48
C ALA A 299 8.65 -8.53 -9.75
N GLU A 300 8.78 -7.35 -9.14
CA GLU A 300 10.02 -6.92 -8.49
C GLU A 300 9.76 -6.46 -7.05
N VAL A 301 10.51 -7.03 -6.10
CA VAL A 301 10.49 -6.57 -4.71
C VAL A 301 11.50 -5.44 -4.54
N ARG A 302 11.00 -4.26 -4.14
CA ARG A 302 11.81 -3.07 -3.89
C ARG A 302 11.19 -2.23 -2.78
N ASP A 303 12.01 -1.78 -1.83
CA ASP A 303 11.60 -0.91 -0.71
C ASP A 303 10.37 -1.39 0.08
N GLY A 304 10.29 -2.71 0.34
CA GLY A 304 9.17 -3.30 1.10
C GLY A 304 7.85 -3.37 0.32
N LYS A 305 7.90 -3.26 -1.00
CA LYS A 305 6.78 -3.35 -1.92
C LYS A 305 7.07 -4.38 -3.00
N LEU A 306 6.02 -5.04 -3.49
CA LEU A 306 6.09 -5.84 -4.71
C LEU A 306 5.46 -5.02 -5.84
N TYR A 307 6.23 -4.68 -6.86
CA TYR A 307 5.79 -3.97 -8.05
C TYR A 307 5.40 -4.97 -9.15
N GLY A 308 4.35 -4.64 -9.89
CA GLY A 308 3.84 -5.43 -11.01
C GLY A 308 2.34 -5.22 -11.22
N ARG A 309 1.88 -5.39 -12.46
CA ARG A 309 0.46 -5.27 -12.79
C ARG A 309 -0.33 -6.40 -12.11
N GLY A 310 -1.39 -6.05 -11.40
CA GLY A 310 -2.22 -6.98 -10.65
C GLY A 310 -1.79 -7.22 -9.20
N THR A 311 -0.67 -6.61 -8.76
CA THR A 311 -0.21 -6.76 -7.38
C THR A 311 -1.21 -6.22 -6.36
N SER A 312 -1.93 -5.14 -6.68
CA SER A 312 -2.98 -4.58 -5.82
C SER A 312 -4.39 -4.94 -6.26
N ASP A 313 -4.59 -5.23 -7.54
CA ASP A 313 -5.90 -5.43 -8.16
C ASP A 313 -5.83 -6.47 -9.31
N ASP A 314 -6.13 -7.75 -9.09
CA ASP A 314 -6.54 -8.38 -7.82
C ASP A 314 -5.76 -9.68 -7.54
N LYS A 315 -4.59 -9.86 -8.15
CA LYS A 315 -3.75 -11.04 -7.92
C LYS A 315 -3.21 -11.09 -6.50
N GLY A 316 -2.77 -9.95 -5.96
CA GLY A 316 -2.32 -9.85 -4.57
C GLY A 316 -3.39 -10.31 -3.57
N PRO A 317 -4.56 -9.66 -3.57
CA PRO A 317 -5.61 -10.02 -2.63
C PRO A 317 -6.19 -11.43 -2.87
N ALA A 318 -6.25 -11.90 -4.11
CA ALA A 318 -6.60 -13.29 -4.42
C ALA A 318 -5.67 -14.31 -3.75
N ILE A 319 -4.34 -14.12 -3.88
CA ILE A 319 -3.36 -15.00 -3.25
C ILE A 319 -3.38 -14.85 -1.73
N ALA A 320 -3.64 -13.65 -1.20
CA ALA A 320 -3.81 -13.46 0.23
C ALA A 320 -5.01 -14.25 0.76
N ALA A 321 -6.13 -14.28 0.04
CA ALA A 321 -7.30 -15.08 0.37
C ALA A 321 -7.06 -16.59 0.24
N TYR A 322 -6.35 -17.03 -0.81
CA TYR A 322 -5.97 -18.44 -0.99
C TYR A 322 -5.16 -18.96 0.20
N TYR A 323 -4.10 -18.23 0.61
CA TYR A 323 -3.27 -18.66 1.73
C TYR A 323 -3.94 -18.49 3.09
N ALA A 324 -4.86 -17.54 3.24
CA ALA A 324 -5.73 -17.47 4.41
C ALA A 324 -6.57 -18.74 4.55
N LEU A 325 -7.16 -19.22 3.45
CA LEU A 325 -7.95 -20.45 3.41
C LEU A 325 -7.10 -21.70 3.66
N LYS A 326 -5.94 -21.81 3.00
CA LYS A 326 -4.97 -22.89 3.22
C LYS A 326 -4.60 -22.99 4.70
N ALA A 327 -4.22 -21.87 5.32
CA ALA A 327 -3.85 -21.84 6.72
C ALA A 327 -5.00 -22.25 7.66
N LEU A 328 -6.24 -21.81 7.39
CA LEU A 328 -7.41 -22.24 8.17
C LEU A 328 -7.70 -23.74 8.01
N HIS A 329 -7.59 -24.26 6.79
CA HIS A 329 -7.81 -25.67 6.49
C HIS A 329 -6.77 -26.56 7.19
N ASP A 330 -5.49 -26.25 7.04
CA ASP A 330 -4.36 -27.01 7.60
C ASP A 330 -4.39 -27.02 9.14
N ASN A 331 -4.95 -25.96 9.76
CA ASN A 331 -5.14 -25.85 11.20
C ASN A 331 -6.53 -26.34 11.68
N LYS A 332 -7.32 -26.98 10.80
CA LYS A 332 -8.64 -27.57 11.13
C LYS A 332 -9.63 -26.56 11.72
N LEU A 333 -9.66 -25.34 11.18
CA LEU A 333 -10.57 -24.26 11.62
C LEU A 333 -11.83 -24.11 10.73
N LEU A 334 -11.93 -24.89 9.66
CA LEU A 334 -13.09 -24.96 8.78
C LEU A 334 -14.02 -26.12 9.20
N ILE A 335 -14.67 -26.00 10.36
CA ILE A 335 -15.52 -27.06 10.94
C ILE A 335 -17.00 -26.72 10.73
N GLY A 336 -17.73 -27.59 10.01
CA GLY A 336 -19.19 -27.47 9.83
C GLY A 336 -19.64 -26.52 8.72
N TYR A 337 -18.71 -25.98 7.93
CA TYR A 337 -18.97 -25.12 6.78
C TYR A 337 -17.91 -25.33 5.70
N SER A 338 -18.23 -24.94 4.47
CA SER A 338 -17.28 -24.92 3.36
C SER A 338 -16.96 -23.49 2.94
N VAL A 339 -15.81 -23.31 2.32
CA VAL A 339 -15.47 -22.04 1.67
C VAL A 339 -15.05 -22.33 0.25
N ARG A 340 -15.59 -21.57 -0.71
CA ARG A 340 -15.10 -21.58 -2.08
C ARG A 340 -14.40 -20.27 -2.41
N LEU A 341 -13.22 -20.38 -2.99
CA LEU A 341 -12.53 -19.27 -3.63
C LEU A 341 -12.83 -19.34 -5.12
N VAL A 342 -13.39 -18.26 -5.67
CA VAL A 342 -13.83 -18.18 -7.06
C VAL A 342 -13.06 -17.06 -7.74
N LEU A 343 -12.28 -17.38 -8.76
CA LEU A 343 -11.56 -16.40 -9.56
C LEU A 343 -12.19 -16.27 -10.95
N GLY A 344 -12.65 -15.06 -11.29
CA GLY A 344 -13.15 -14.73 -12.63
C GLY A 344 -12.06 -14.19 -13.56
N GLY A 345 -12.33 -14.20 -14.88
CA GLY A 345 -11.37 -13.75 -15.90
C GLY A 345 -11.82 -12.55 -16.73
N ASP A 346 -12.82 -11.79 -16.31
CA ASP A 346 -13.30 -10.61 -17.06
C ASP A 346 -13.90 -9.54 -16.13
N GLU A 347 -13.38 -9.36 -14.91
CA GLU A 347 -13.85 -8.29 -14.00
C GLU A 347 -13.75 -6.93 -14.69
N GLU A 348 -12.56 -6.64 -15.22
CA GLU A 348 -12.10 -5.30 -15.63
C GLU A 348 -12.84 -4.78 -16.88
N ARG A 349 -13.61 -5.66 -17.53
CA ARG A 349 -14.41 -5.37 -18.73
C ARG A 349 -15.91 -5.54 -18.49
N GLY A 350 -16.30 -5.67 -17.23
CA GLY A 350 -17.68 -5.65 -16.80
C GLY A 350 -18.24 -7.01 -16.38
N SER A 351 -17.36 -7.89 -15.90
CA SER A 351 -17.70 -9.08 -15.11
C SER A 351 -18.58 -10.12 -15.82
N SER A 352 -18.41 -10.31 -17.13
CA SER A 352 -19.22 -11.30 -17.88
C SER A 352 -19.02 -12.73 -17.35
N CYS A 353 -17.86 -13.01 -16.76
CA CYS A 353 -17.55 -14.28 -16.08
C CYS A 353 -18.48 -14.59 -14.89
N MET A 354 -18.78 -13.60 -14.03
CA MET A 354 -19.67 -13.81 -12.88
C MET A 354 -21.14 -13.88 -13.30
N GLN A 355 -21.52 -13.12 -14.33
CA GLN A 355 -22.85 -13.23 -14.92
C GLN A 355 -23.09 -14.63 -15.48
N TYR A 356 -22.13 -15.18 -16.22
CA TYR A 356 -22.17 -16.57 -16.70
C TYR A 356 -22.26 -17.57 -15.54
N TYR A 357 -21.37 -17.43 -14.55
CA TYR A 357 -21.26 -18.35 -13.41
C TYR A 357 -22.58 -18.49 -12.63
N PHE A 358 -23.31 -17.40 -12.39
CA PHE A 358 -24.58 -17.45 -11.66
C PHE A 358 -25.81 -17.66 -12.55
N LYS A 359 -25.87 -17.08 -13.76
CA LYS A 359 -27.08 -17.12 -14.61
C LYS A 359 -27.12 -18.34 -15.53
N GLU A 360 -25.99 -18.70 -16.13
CA GLU A 360 -25.92 -19.77 -17.13
C GLU A 360 -25.44 -21.09 -16.50
N HIS A 361 -24.31 -21.06 -15.79
CA HIS A 361 -23.78 -22.22 -15.06
C HIS A 361 -24.61 -22.57 -13.81
N LYS A 362 -25.42 -21.63 -13.31
CA LYS A 362 -26.32 -21.80 -12.15
C LYS A 362 -25.58 -22.25 -10.89
N ALA A 363 -24.40 -21.69 -10.64
CA ALA A 363 -23.69 -21.93 -9.40
C ALA A 363 -24.54 -21.56 -8.18
N GLN A 364 -24.47 -22.36 -7.12
CA GLN A 364 -25.18 -22.11 -5.86
C GLN A 364 -24.80 -20.74 -5.30
N ALA A 365 -25.73 -19.94 -4.79
CA ALA A 365 -25.41 -18.69 -4.10
C ALA A 365 -24.78 -18.96 -2.71
N PRO A 366 -23.81 -18.16 -2.25
CA PRO A 366 -23.24 -18.33 -0.91
C PRO A 366 -24.20 -17.84 0.18
N VAL A 367 -24.03 -18.34 1.40
CA VAL A 367 -24.71 -17.73 2.57
C VAL A 367 -24.11 -16.36 2.87
N TYR A 368 -22.78 -16.29 2.87
CA TYR A 368 -22.00 -15.05 3.00
C TYR A 368 -20.92 -15.01 1.91
N GLY A 369 -20.81 -13.89 1.20
CA GLY A 369 -19.77 -13.68 0.20
C GLY A 369 -18.97 -12.41 0.44
N PHE A 370 -17.66 -12.40 0.15
CA PHE A 370 -16.97 -11.12 0.01
C PHE A 370 -16.00 -11.13 -1.17
N THR A 371 -15.77 -9.95 -1.77
CA THR A 371 -14.65 -9.75 -2.70
C THR A 371 -13.51 -9.00 -2.00
N PRO A 372 -12.24 -9.44 -2.15
CA PRO A 372 -11.10 -8.72 -1.64
C PRO A 372 -10.63 -7.58 -2.57
N ASP A 373 -11.39 -7.25 -3.61
CA ASP A 373 -11.15 -6.17 -4.57
C ASP A 373 -11.92 -4.89 -4.19
N ALA A 374 -11.35 -4.11 -3.26
CA ALA A 374 -11.94 -2.88 -2.70
C ALA A 374 -11.00 -2.22 -1.66
N ALA A 375 -11.58 -1.38 -0.79
CA ALA A 375 -10.91 -0.76 0.35
C ALA A 375 -11.37 -1.36 1.68
N PHE A 376 -10.43 -1.46 2.63
CA PHE A 376 -10.73 -1.61 4.04
C PHE A 376 -11.27 -0.29 4.65
N PRO A 377 -12.08 -0.35 5.73
CA PRO A 377 -12.39 -1.52 6.54
C PRO A 377 -13.41 -2.48 5.93
N LEU A 378 -14.35 -1.98 5.11
CA LEU A 378 -15.44 -2.75 4.49
C LEU A 378 -16.28 -1.79 3.64
N ILE A 379 -16.76 -2.25 2.49
CA ILE A 379 -17.74 -1.54 1.66
C ILE A 379 -19.08 -2.25 1.77
N TYR A 380 -20.04 -1.61 2.45
CA TYR A 380 -21.36 -2.21 2.67
C TYR A 380 -22.38 -1.84 1.59
N GLY A 381 -22.03 -0.88 0.73
CA GLY A 381 -22.91 -0.41 -0.32
C GLY A 381 -22.18 0.27 -1.47
N GLU A 382 -22.76 0.11 -2.65
CA GLU A 382 -22.26 0.65 -3.91
C GLU A 382 -23.42 1.33 -4.63
N LYS A 383 -23.23 2.57 -5.08
CA LYS A 383 -24.25 3.32 -5.83
C LYS A 383 -24.66 2.55 -7.08
N GLY A 384 -25.93 2.70 -7.49
CA GLY A 384 -26.36 2.29 -8.82
C GLY A 384 -25.58 3.06 -9.88
N ILE A 385 -25.40 2.45 -11.05
CA ILE A 385 -24.67 3.05 -12.17
C ILE A 385 -25.55 2.93 -13.40
N THR A 386 -25.80 4.04 -14.08
CA THR A 386 -26.45 4.07 -15.40
C THR A 386 -25.66 4.95 -16.32
N ASN A 387 -25.24 4.41 -17.46
CA ASN A 387 -24.81 5.25 -18.57
C ASN A 387 -26.04 5.64 -19.39
N PHE A 388 -26.18 6.93 -19.71
CA PHE A 388 -27.17 7.38 -20.68
C PHE A 388 -26.50 8.26 -21.73
N GLU A 389 -26.96 8.13 -22.97
CA GLU A 389 -26.55 9.00 -24.07
C GLU A 389 -27.59 10.12 -24.20
N ALA A 390 -27.11 11.36 -24.18
CA ALA A 390 -27.91 12.55 -24.44
C ALA A 390 -27.57 13.10 -25.83
N THR A 391 -28.58 13.33 -26.66
CA THR A 391 -28.38 13.84 -28.03
C THR A 391 -29.27 15.03 -28.36
N LYS A 392 -28.76 15.93 -29.20
CA LYS A 392 -29.52 17.08 -29.70
C LYS A 392 -29.06 17.45 -31.10
N SER A 393 -30.02 17.63 -32.01
CA SER A 393 -29.75 18.28 -33.30
C SER A 393 -29.67 19.78 -33.06
N VAL A 394 -28.50 20.37 -33.28
CA VAL A 394 -28.22 21.78 -33.02
C VAL A 394 -27.13 22.28 -33.95
N ASP A 395 -27.35 23.48 -34.49
CA ASP A 395 -26.32 24.20 -35.23
C ASP A 395 -25.40 24.94 -34.25
N LEU A 396 -24.11 24.63 -34.33
CA LEU A 396 -23.07 25.21 -33.49
C LEU A 396 -22.08 26.04 -34.31
N ASP A 397 -22.43 26.50 -35.52
CA ASP A 397 -21.59 27.39 -36.32
C ASP A 397 -20.93 28.48 -35.45
N PRO A 398 -19.60 28.69 -35.54
CA PRO A 398 -18.65 28.16 -36.53
C PRO A 398 -18.00 26.79 -36.20
N ILE A 399 -18.52 26.04 -35.22
CA ILE A 399 -17.95 24.77 -34.78
C ILE A 399 -18.28 23.67 -35.81
N VAL A 400 -17.26 22.98 -36.30
CA VAL A 400 -17.37 21.88 -37.27
C VAL A 400 -17.48 20.53 -36.57
N SER A 401 -16.65 20.29 -35.56
CA SER A 401 -16.70 19.05 -34.77
C SER A 401 -16.12 19.22 -33.37
N ILE A 402 -16.60 18.40 -32.43
CA ILE A 402 -16.07 18.29 -31.08
C ILE A 402 -15.83 16.80 -30.80
N LYS A 403 -14.67 16.42 -30.25
CA LYS A 403 -14.39 15.06 -29.78
C LYS A 403 -13.69 15.11 -28.43
N GLY A 404 -14.21 14.40 -27.44
CA GLY A 404 -13.61 14.35 -26.11
C GLY A 404 -13.98 13.08 -25.35
N GLY A 405 -13.06 12.63 -24.51
CA GLY A 405 -13.24 11.46 -23.66
C GLY A 405 -12.81 10.15 -24.30
N ALA A 406 -12.30 9.24 -23.47
CA ALA A 406 -11.91 7.89 -23.86
C ALA A 406 -12.87 6.82 -23.31
N ALA A 407 -13.50 7.08 -22.16
CA ALA A 407 -14.42 6.16 -21.52
C ALA A 407 -15.49 6.90 -20.70
N ALA A 408 -16.73 6.38 -20.68
CA ALA A 408 -17.85 7.00 -19.98
C ALA A 408 -17.61 7.15 -18.46
N ASN A 409 -16.83 6.26 -17.87
CA ASN A 409 -16.49 6.23 -16.44
C ASN A 409 -15.27 7.09 -16.06
N SER A 410 -14.76 7.95 -16.95
CA SER A 410 -13.65 8.86 -16.68
C SER A 410 -14.04 10.31 -16.95
N VAL A 411 -13.52 11.25 -16.15
CA VAL A 411 -13.66 12.69 -16.43
C VAL A 411 -12.82 13.04 -17.66
N ILE A 412 -13.44 13.70 -18.64
CA ILE A 412 -12.76 14.15 -19.86
C ILE A 412 -11.64 15.12 -19.50
N ASP A 413 -10.40 14.73 -19.76
CA ASP A 413 -9.19 15.52 -19.49
C ASP A 413 -8.72 16.35 -20.68
N LYS A 414 -9.17 16.03 -21.89
CA LYS A 414 -9.00 16.85 -23.09
C LYS A 414 -10.19 16.74 -24.04
N VAL A 415 -10.47 17.84 -24.73
CA VAL A 415 -11.45 17.89 -25.82
C VAL A 415 -10.84 18.61 -27.01
N GLU A 416 -11.01 18.03 -28.19
CA GLU A 416 -10.52 18.53 -29.46
C GLU A 416 -11.70 19.13 -30.24
N ILE A 417 -11.59 20.41 -30.56
CA ILE A 417 -12.63 21.21 -31.20
C ILE A 417 -12.10 21.68 -32.55
N LYS A 418 -12.80 21.35 -33.63
CA LYS A 418 -12.51 21.88 -34.97
C LYS A 418 -13.56 22.93 -35.30
N LEU A 419 -13.12 24.09 -35.74
CA LEU A 419 -13.98 25.21 -36.08
C LEU A 419 -13.40 26.04 -37.22
N VAL A 420 -14.22 26.87 -37.86
CA VAL A 420 -13.73 27.88 -38.81
C VAL A 420 -12.73 28.80 -38.09
N LYS A 421 -11.71 29.28 -38.81
CA LYS A 421 -10.68 30.14 -38.22
C LYS A 421 -11.29 31.36 -37.54
N ASP A 422 -10.97 31.53 -36.27
CA ASP A 422 -11.42 32.65 -35.47
C ASP A 422 -10.35 33.06 -34.45
N ALA A 423 -9.53 34.04 -34.82
CA ALA A 423 -8.43 34.49 -33.96
C ALA A 423 -8.93 35.11 -32.64
N ALA A 424 -10.14 35.71 -32.65
CA ALA A 424 -10.70 36.33 -31.46
C ALA A 424 -11.04 35.29 -30.38
N PHE A 425 -11.42 34.06 -30.77
CA PHE A 425 -11.63 32.99 -29.81
C PHE A 425 -10.34 32.56 -29.12
N ILE A 426 -9.21 32.54 -29.84
CA ILE A 426 -7.89 32.23 -29.27
C ILE A 426 -7.52 33.27 -28.20
N ASP A 427 -7.73 34.55 -28.49
CA ASP A 427 -7.43 35.64 -27.56
C ASP A 427 -8.39 35.64 -26.37
N TYR A 428 -9.66 35.28 -26.57
CA TYR A 428 -10.61 35.03 -25.50
C TYR A 428 -10.12 33.93 -24.54
N LEU A 429 -9.67 32.79 -25.06
CA LEU A 429 -9.16 31.68 -24.24
C LEU A 429 -7.92 32.10 -23.41
N LYS A 430 -7.03 32.89 -24.00
CA LYS A 430 -5.87 33.47 -23.28
C LYS A 430 -6.32 34.43 -22.18
N ALA A 431 -7.24 35.34 -22.47
CA ALA A 431 -7.75 36.31 -21.50
C ALA A 431 -8.45 35.64 -20.30
N HIS A 432 -9.03 34.46 -20.49
CA HIS A 432 -9.68 33.67 -19.45
C HIS A 432 -8.76 32.62 -18.80
N ASN A 433 -7.45 32.62 -19.11
CA ASN A 433 -6.45 31.68 -18.59
C ASN A 433 -6.81 30.20 -18.82
N ILE A 434 -7.43 29.89 -19.96
CA ILE A 434 -7.80 28.50 -20.29
C ILE A 434 -6.61 27.77 -20.87
N LYS A 435 -6.21 26.65 -20.26
CA LYS A 435 -5.13 25.81 -20.78
C LYS A 435 -5.58 25.19 -22.09
N ASN A 436 -4.92 25.54 -23.19
CA ASN A 436 -5.28 25.09 -24.52
C ASN A 436 -4.06 24.93 -25.44
N SER A 437 -4.24 24.23 -26.57
CA SER A 437 -3.33 24.25 -27.70
C SER A 437 -4.09 24.51 -28.99
N VAL A 438 -3.51 25.27 -29.92
CA VAL A 438 -4.15 25.63 -31.18
C VAL A 438 -3.29 25.21 -32.36
N LYS A 439 -3.92 24.60 -33.36
CA LYS A 439 -3.33 24.25 -34.64
C LYS A 439 -4.13 24.90 -35.77
N MET A 440 -3.46 25.73 -36.57
CA MET A 440 -4.08 26.37 -37.72
C MET A 440 -4.07 25.43 -38.92
N LEU A 441 -5.23 25.23 -39.56
CA LEU A 441 -5.37 24.50 -40.82
C LEU A 441 -5.60 25.49 -41.98
N ALA A 442 -5.86 25.02 -43.20
CA ALA A 442 -6.09 25.91 -44.34
C ALA A 442 -7.35 26.79 -44.16
N LYS A 443 -8.52 26.17 -43.93
CA LYS A 443 -9.82 26.87 -43.74
C LYS A 443 -10.32 26.87 -42.30
N ASN A 444 -9.80 25.98 -41.47
CA ASN A 444 -10.24 25.75 -40.09
C ASN A 444 -9.10 25.96 -39.10
N MET A 445 -9.40 25.89 -37.82
CA MET A 445 -8.45 25.68 -36.74
C MET A 445 -8.91 24.53 -35.85
N GLU A 446 -7.95 23.88 -35.22
CA GLU A 446 -8.17 22.87 -34.19
C GLU A 446 -7.71 23.44 -32.85
N VAL A 447 -8.62 23.48 -31.88
CA VAL A 447 -8.37 23.94 -30.52
C VAL A 447 -8.56 22.76 -29.58
N THR A 448 -7.53 22.43 -28.82
CA THR A 448 -7.63 21.45 -27.73
C THR A 448 -7.76 22.20 -26.41
N ILE A 449 -8.81 21.94 -25.64
CA ILE A 449 -8.96 22.43 -24.26
C ILE A 449 -8.55 21.31 -23.31
N PHE A 450 -7.71 21.64 -22.33
CA PHE A 450 -7.22 20.70 -21.32
C PHE A 450 -7.93 20.89 -19.98
N GLY A 451 -8.33 19.78 -19.39
CA GLY A 451 -8.87 19.64 -18.04
C GLY A 451 -7.95 18.77 -17.17
N LYS A 452 -8.56 17.96 -16.30
CA LYS A 452 -7.88 17.04 -15.40
C LYS A 452 -8.72 15.78 -15.24
N SER A 453 -8.14 14.61 -15.54
CA SER A 453 -8.83 13.32 -15.38
C SER A 453 -9.11 13.01 -13.90
N ALA A 454 -10.18 12.26 -13.67
CA ALA A 454 -10.57 11.63 -12.41
C ALA A 454 -11.55 10.49 -12.71
N HIS A 455 -11.79 9.61 -11.74
CA HIS A 455 -12.78 8.55 -11.88
C HIS A 455 -14.22 9.13 -11.87
N GLY A 456 -15.10 8.57 -12.70
CA GLY A 456 -16.49 9.04 -12.87
C GLY A 456 -17.38 8.88 -11.63
N SER A 457 -16.94 8.18 -10.58
CA SER A 457 -17.62 8.18 -9.27
C SER A 457 -17.36 9.42 -8.44
N THR A 458 -16.25 10.10 -8.71
CA THR A 458 -15.75 11.26 -7.98
C THR A 458 -15.32 12.36 -8.96
N PRO A 459 -16.23 12.78 -9.86
CA PRO A 459 -15.93 13.79 -10.88
C PRO A 459 -15.46 15.13 -10.30
N GLU A 460 -15.81 15.43 -9.04
CA GLU A 460 -15.36 16.61 -8.30
C GLU A 460 -13.83 16.67 -8.06
N GLN A 461 -13.12 15.56 -8.23
CA GLN A 461 -11.65 15.53 -8.12
C GLN A 461 -10.93 15.93 -9.43
N GLY A 462 -11.68 15.94 -10.54
CA GLY A 462 -11.22 16.29 -11.88
C GLY A 462 -11.66 17.69 -12.31
N ILE A 463 -11.32 18.03 -13.55
CA ILE A 463 -11.81 19.22 -14.25
C ILE A 463 -12.27 18.77 -15.62
N ASN A 464 -13.57 18.75 -15.86
CA ASN A 464 -14.13 18.19 -17.09
C ASN A 464 -13.94 19.14 -18.29
N ALA A 465 -13.07 18.78 -19.23
CA ALA A 465 -12.77 19.60 -20.39
C ALA A 465 -13.98 19.79 -21.32
N GLY A 466 -14.92 18.85 -21.36
CA GLY A 466 -16.18 18.98 -22.11
C GLY A 466 -17.09 20.07 -21.54
N VAL A 467 -17.23 20.14 -20.21
CA VAL A 467 -18.00 21.20 -19.53
C VAL A 467 -17.33 22.57 -19.72
N LEU A 468 -15.99 22.62 -19.68
CA LEU A 468 -15.24 23.82 -20.03
C LEU A 468 -15.50 24.26 -21.48
N ALA A 469 -15.53 23.32 -22.43
CA ALA A 469 -15.84 23.64 -23.82
C ALA A 469 -17.25 24.21 -23.97
N PHE A 470 -18.27 23.62 -23.34
CA PHE A 470 -19.62 24.19 -23.34
C PHE A 470 -19.63 25.63 -22.82
N LYS A 471 -18.95 25.89 -21.69
CA LYS A 471 -18.90 27.22 -21.07
C LYS A 471 -18.24 28.25 -21.98
N HIS A 472 -17.08 27.94 -22.54
CA HIS A 472 -16.28 28.93 -23.27
C HIS A 472 -16.78 29.13 -24.70
N LEU A 473 -17.20 28.07 -25.39
CA LEU A 473 -17.84 28.19 -26.69
C LEU A 473 -19.19 28.91 -26.57
N GLY A 474 -19.99 28.55 -25.55
CA GLY A 474 -21.28 29.18 -25.30
C GLY A 474 -21.17 30.68 -24.99
N ASN A 475 -20.22 31.07 -24.13
CA ASN A 475 -20.03 32.48 -23.79
C ASN A 475 -19.49 33.29 -24.97
N PHE A 476 -18.51 32.76 -25.71
CA PHE A 476 -17.87 33.50 -26.78
C PHE A 476 -18.76 33.64 -28.02
N TYR A 477 -19.39 32.55 -28.46
CA TYR A 477 -20.30 32.56 -29.62
C TYR A 477 -21.75 32.92 -29.25
N ASN A 478 -21.99 33.32 -28.00
CA ASN A 478 -23.32 33.64 -27.48
C ASN A 478 -24.36 32.53 -27.74
N ASN A 479 -23.96 31.27 -27.61
CA ASN A 479 -24.83 30.12 -27.83
C ASN A 479 -25.59 29.77 -26.53
N PRO A 480 -26.92 29.99 -26.47
CA PRO A 480 -27.69 29.81 -25.24
C PRO A 480 -27.78 28.33 -24.82
N PHE A 481 -27.77 27.40 -25.76
CA PHE A 481 -27.84 25.97 -25.47
C PHE A 481 -26.55 25.46 -24.81
N LEU A 482 -25.38 25.83 -25.33
CA LEU A 482 -24.10 25.49 -24.70
C LEU A 482 -23.94 26.13 -23.32
N ASN A 483 -24.38 27.39 -23.15
CA ASN A 483 -24.38 28.06 -21.84
C ASN A 483 -25.32 27.37 -20.84
N HIS A 484 -26.48 26.90 -21.31
CA HIS A 484 -27.41 26.11 -20.51
C HIS A 484 -26.77 24.80 -20.05
N LEU A 485 -26.20 24.00 -20.97
CA LEU A 485 -25.50 22.76 -20.61
C LEU A 485 -24.33 23.01 -19.65
N ALA A 486 -23.51 24.04 -19.89
CA ALA A 486 -22.41 24.41 -19.01
C ALA A 486 -22.90 24.71 -17.59
N LYS A 487 -23.98 25.48 -17.45
CA LYS A 487 -24.59 25.79 -16.15
C LYS A 487 -25.17 24.54 -15.49
N LYS A 488 -25.79 23.65 -16.26
CA LYS A 488 -26.38 22.40 -15.75
C LYS A 488 -25.32 21.44 -15.23
N PHE A 489 -24.17 21.34 -15.88
CA PHE A 489 -23.06 20.48 -15.45
C PHE A 489 -21.97 21.20 -14.62
N ASP A 490 -22.19 22.44 -14.20
CA ASP A 490 -21.27 23.21 -13.35
C ASP A 490 -21.05 22.53 -11.99
N ASN A 491 -22.05 21.77 -11.52
CA ASN A 491 -21.91 20.88 -10.36
C ASN A 491 -22.16 19.42 -10.76
N PRO A 492 -21.21 18.50 -10.51
CA PRO A 492 -21.36 17.13 -10.94
C PRO A 492 -22.33 16.30 -10.08
N ASN A 493 -22.94 16.83 -9.03
CA ASN A 493 -23.95 16.10 -8.25
C ASN A 493 -25.41 16.35 -8.67
N GLY A 494 -25.64 17.20 -9.68
CA GLY A 494 -26.98 17.49 -10.18
C GLY A 494 -27.77 18.56 -9.39
N LYS A 495 -27.16 19.26 -8.43
CA LYS A 495 -27.78 20.43 -7.76
C LYS A 495 -28.20 21.51 -8.76
N THR A 496 -27.38 21.76 -9.77
CA THR A 496 -27.65 22.72 -10.86
C THR A 496 -28.69 22.23 -11.87
N MET A 497 -29.00 20.93 -11.85
CA MET A 497 -29.98 20.27 -12.72
C MET A 497 -31.35 20.05 -12.06
N ASP A 498 -31.54 20.47 -10.81
CA ASP A 498 -32.73 20.06 -10.02
C ASP A 498 -32.91 18.52 -10.03
N ALA A 499 -31.78 17.81 -10.01
CA ALA A 499 -31.66 16.36 -10.10
C ALA A 499 -30.72 15.79 -9.03
N PHE A 500 -30.50 16.56 -7.96
CA PHE A 500 -29.69 16.14 -6.82
C PHE A 500 -30.44 15.06 -6.03
N LEU A 501 -29.74 13.95 -5.77
CA LEU A 501 -30.26 12.83 -4.98
C LEU A 501 -29.25 12.54 -3.88
N SER A 502 -29.70 12.26 -2.67
CA SER A 502 -28.80 11.89 -1.57
C SER A 502 -29.53 11.01 -0.56
N THR A 503 -28.86 9.99 -0.05
CA THR A 503 -29.35 9.16 1.07
C THR A 503 -28.29 9.10 2.18
N PRO A 504 -28.68 8.87 3.45
CA PRO A 504 -27.72 8.71 4.54
C PRO A 504 -26.77 7.52 4.36
N LEU A 505 -27.13 6.54 3.53
CA LEU A 505 -26.37 5.31 3.33
C LEU A 505 -25.43 5.41 2.13
N LEU A 506 -25.94 5.74 0.94
CA LEU A 506 -25.13 5.78 -0.29
C LEU A 506 -24.65 7.18 -0.68
N GLY A 507 -25.11 8.23 0.01
CA GLY A 507 -24.68 9.61 -0.22
C GLY A 507 -25.19 10.19 -1.55
N ASP A 508 -24.48 11.21 -2.03
CA ASP A 508 -24.91 12.07 -3.15
C ASP A 508 -24.82 11.38 -4.51
N SER A 509 -25.74 11.68 -5.43
CA SER A 509 -25.62 11.28 -6.84
C SER A 509 -24.46 11.99 -7.54
N THR A 510 -23.96 11.39 -8.62
CA THR A 510 -22.94 12.01 -9.49
C THR A 510 -23.30 11.85 -10.97
N TYR A 511 -22.93 12.83 -11.78
CA TYR A 511 -23.16 12.93 -13.21
C TYR A 511 -21.84 13.32 -13.88
N ASN A 512 -21.17 12.35 -14.49
CA ASN A 512 -19.94 12.58 -15.22
C ASN A 512 -20.18 12.52 -16.73
N ILE A 513 -19.94 13.61 -17.46
CA ILE A 513 -19.82 13.55 -18.92
C ILE A 513 -18.48 12.88 -19.24
N GLY A 514 -18.51 11.64 -19.69
CA GLY A 514 -17.30 10.87 -19.97
C GLY A 514 -16.95 10.74 -21.45
N LEU A 515 -17.93 10.93 -22.34
CA LEU A 515 -17.74 10.97 -23.80
C LEU A 515 -18.52 12.15 -24.37
N LEU A 516 -17.92 12.83 -25.35
CA LEU A 516 -18.50 14.00 -26.02
C LEU A 516 -18.17 13.96 -27.51
N ASN A 517 -19.20 14.08 -28.34
CA ASN A 517 -19.07 14.15 -29.79
C ASN A 517 -20.01 15.21 -30.38
N TYR A 518 -19.53 16.03 -31.29
CA TYR A 518 -20.35 16.87 -32.16
C TYR A 518 -19.89 16.66 -33.60
N GLU A 519 -20.80 16.24 -34.47
CA GLU A 519 -20.53 16.05 -35.89
C GLU A 519 -21.85 16.11 -36.67
N ASN A 520 -21.83 16.64 -37.90
CA ASN A 520 -23.00 16.70 -38.79
C ASN A 520 -24.26 17.33 -38.15
N GLY A 521 -24.08 18.40 -37.37
CA GLY A 521 -25.20 19.10 -36.73
C GLY A 521 -25.84 18.38 -35.54
N LYS A 522 -25.23 17.28 -35.06
CA LYS A 522 -25.71 16.53 -33.90
C LYS A 522 -24.68 16.53 -32.78
N LEU A 523 -25.08 17.04 -31.61
CA LEU A 523 -24.34 16.89 -30.36
C LEU A 523 -24.77 15.59 -29.69
N SER A 524 -23.82 14.77 -29.25
CA SER A 524 -24.02 13.59 -28.42
C SER A 524 -23.02 13.60 -27.26
N PHE A 525 -23.47 13.24 -26.07
CA PHE A 525 -22.59 13.00 -24.94
C PHE A 525 -23.11 11.88 -24.05
N VAL A 526 -22.18 11.07 -23.52
CA VAL A 526 -22.51 9.98 -22.60
C VAL A 526 -22.24 10.42 -21.18
N VAL A 527 -23.26 10.31 -20.33
CA VAL A 527 -23.19 10.63 -18.91
C VAL A 527 -23.16 9.33 -18.11
N ASN A 528 -22.12 9.15 -17.29
CA ASN A 528 -22.07 8.14 -16.25
C ASN A 528 -22.77 8.70 -15.01
N PHE A 529 -24.01 8.25 -14.80
CA PHE A 529 -24.85 8.64 -13.68
C PHE A 529 -24.74 7.60 -12.56
N ARG A 530 -24.41 8.05 -11.35
CA ARG A 530 -24.37 7.22 -10.15
C ARG A 530 -25.38 7.69 -9.13
N TYR A 531 -26.13 6.75 -8.55
CA TYR A 531 -27.34 7.09 -7.81
C TYR A 531 -27.56 6.20 -6.56
N PRO A 532 -28.26 6.71 -5.52
CA PRO A 532 -28.54 5.94 -4.31
C PRO A 532 -29.67 4.92 -4.47
N GLU A 533 -30.01 4.20 -3.41
CA GLU A 533 -30.84 2.99 -3.38
C GLU A 533 -32.33 3.21 -3.75
N ASN A 534 -32.83 4.43 -3.68
CA ASN A 534 -34.27 4.74 -3.78
C ASN A 534 -34.67 5.44 -5.10
N VAL A 535 -33.95 5.16 -6.19
CA VAL A 535 -34.10 5.91 -7.44
C VAL A 535 -34.70 5.04 -8.53
N ASP A 536 -35.84 5.49 -9.06
CA ASP A 536 -36.37 5.01 -10.33
C ASP A 536 -35.66 5.74 -11.48
N VAL A 537 -34.73 5.04 -12.12
CA VAL A 537 -33.84 5.62 -13.13
C VAL A 537 -34.61 6.15 -14.33
N GLU A 538 -35.61 5.41 -14.81
CA GLU A 538 -36.36 5.81 -16.01
C GLU A 538 -37.14 7.11 -15.78
N THR A 539 -37.87 7.18 -14.67
CA THR A 539 -38.63 8.38 -14.29
C THR A 539 -37.70 9.57 -14.07
N HIS A 540 -36.57 9.33 -13.42
CA HIS A 540 -35.56 10.36 -13.16
C HIS A 540 -34.94 10.91 -14.45
N LEU A 541 -34.55 10.04 -15.38
CA LEU A 541 -33.95 10.45 -16.65
C LEU A 541 -34.97 11.14 -17.58
N ARG A 542 -36.25 10.75 -17.56
CA ARG A 542 -37.32 11.49 -18.28
C ARG A 542 -37.48 12.94 -17.80
N LYS A 543 -37.30 13.20 -16.49
CA LYS A 543 -37.26 14.58 -15.97
C LYS A 543 -36.03 15.32 -16.50
N LEU A 544 -34.88 14.64 -16.52
CA LEU A 544 -33.61 15.21 -16.94
C LEU A 544 -33.60 15.58 -18.43
N GLU A 545 -34.25 14.79 -19.29
CA GLU A 545 -34.45 15.06 -20.72
C GLU A 545 -35.00 16.47 -20.96
N ARG A 546 -36.07 16.82 -20.25
CA ARG A 546 -36.68 18.17 -20.29
C ARG A 546 -35.79 19.25 -19.72
N THR A 547 -35.08 18.95 -18.63
CA THR A 547 -34.19 19.91 -17.97
C THR A 547 -32.99 20.27 -18.84
N LEU A 548 -32.43 19.30 -19.56
CA LEU A 548 -31.25 19.47 -20.41
C LEU A 548 -31.60 19.91 -21.84
N ASP A 549 -32.87 19.80 -22.25
CA ASP A 549 -33.34 20.05 -23.62
C ASP A 549 -32.63 19.17 -24.67
N VAL A 550 -32.54 17.87 -24.38
CA VAL A 550 -31.88 16.83 -25.19
C VAL A 550 -32.75 15.58 -25.22
N ASP A 551 -32.57 14.69 -26.18
CA ASP A 551 -33.15 13.34 -26.18
C ASP A 551 -32.24 12.38 -25.39
N ILE A 552 -32.78 11.59 -24.46
CA ILE A 552 -31.99 10.66 -23.63
C ILE A 552 -32.29 9.21 -24.01
N THR A 553 -31.23 8.43 -24.28
CA THR A 553 -31.28 6.97 -24.42
C THR A 553 -30.54 6.30 -23.27
N ILE A 554 -31.22 5.39 -22.57
CA ILE A 554 -30.64 4.65 -21.44
C ILE A 554 -29.77 3.51 -21.99
N GLY A 555 -28.51 3.48 -21.56
CA GLY A 555 -27.57 2.41 -21.86
C GLY A 555 -27.43 1.41 -20.71
N ARG A 556 -26.23 0.83 -20.58
CA ARG A 556 -25.92 -0.15 -19.53
C ARG A 556 -26.23 0.42 -18.14
N SER A 557 -26.96 -0.36 -17.35
CA SER A 557 -27.35 -0.03 -15.98
C SER A 557 -27.06 -1.18 -15.03
N ALA A 558 -26.66 -0.84 -13.81
CA ALA A 558 -26.44 -1.75 -12.70
C ALA A 558 -27.13 -1.17 -11.46
N LYS A 559 -27.92 -1.99 -10.77
CA LYS A 559 -28.66 -1.56 -9.57
C LYS A 559 -27.71 -1.23 -8.41
N PRO A 560 -28.13 -0.37 -7.47
CA PRO A 560 -27.40 -0.18 -6.22
C PRO A 560 -27.26 -1.50 -5.45
N LEU A 561 -26.10 -1.69 -4.83
CA LEU A 561 -25.87 -2.74 -3.84
C LEU A 561 -25.94 -2.09 -2.47
N LEU A 562 -26.73 -2.65 -1.56
CA LEU A 562 -26.82 -2.09 -0.21
C LEU A 562 -27.12 -3.18 0.81
N PHE A 563 -26.22 -3.32 1.78
CA PHE A 563 -26.44 -4.12 2.98
C PHE A 563 -26.72 -3.21 4.16
N ASN A 564 -27.57 -3.66 5.08
CA ASN A 564 -27.78 -2.95 6.33
C ASN A 564 -26.45 -2.89 7.12
N PRO A 565 -25.89 -1.69 7.41
CA PRO A 565 -24.64 -1.56 8.16
C PRO A 565 -24.67 -2.18 9.56
N LYS A 566 -25.88 -2.39 10.10
CA LYS A 566 -26.11 -3.00 11.42
C LYS A 566 -26.37 -4.50 11.35
N SER A 567 -26.40 -5.10 10.17
CA SER A 567 -26.56 -6.56 10.04
C SER A 567 -25.39 -7.31 10.68
N ASP A 568 -25.65 -8.53 11.11
CA ASP A 568 -24.62 -9.39 11.70
C ASP A 568 -23.50 -9.69 10.71
N PHE A 569 -23.83 -9.76 9.42
CA PHE A 569 -22.85 -9.98 8.36
C PHE A 569 -21.81 -8.85 8.29
N ILE A 570 -22.26 -7.59 8.15
CA ILE A 570 -21.37 -6.41 8.10
C ILE A 570 -20.59 -6.25 9.40
N LYS A 571 -21.25 -6.41 10.56
CA LYS A 571 -20.59 -6.32 11.87
C LYS A 571 -19.51 -7.38 12.04
N THR A 572 -19.70 -8.58 11.50
CA THR A 572 -18.75 -9.69 11.61
C THR A 572 -17.48 -9.41 10.81
N LEU A 573 -17.60 -8.95 9.55
CA LEU A 573 -16.46 -8.55 8.72
C LEU A 573 -15.73 -7.34 9.30
N LEU A 574 -16.47 -6.29 9.71
CA LEU A 574 -15.88 -5.12 10.34
C LEU A 574 -15.13 -5.50 11.62
N LYS A 575 -15.69 -6.40 12.44
CA LYS A 575 -15.04 -6.88 13.66
C LYS A 575 -13.74 -7.64 13.33
N ALA A 576 -13.71 -8.45 12.28
CA ALA A 576 -12.50 -9.15 11.87
C ALA A 576 -11.38 -8.16 11.51
N TYR A 577 -11.68 -7.15 10.68
CA TYR A 577 -10.75 -6.06 10.38
C TYR A 577 -10.29 -5.33 11.65
N GLN A 578 -11.22 -4.93 12.53
CA GLN A 578 -10.90 -4.17 13.74
C GLN A 578 -10.02 -4.96 14.71
N ASP A 579 -10.29 -6.26 14.87
CA ASP A 579 -9.51 -7.11 15.78
C ASP A 579 -8.12 -7.44 15.19
N GLU A 580 -7.97 -7.49 13.85
CA GLU A 580 -6.68 -7.69 13.17
C GLU A 580 -5.91 -6.40 12.92
N THR A 581 -6.49 -5.21 12.99
CA THR A 581 -5.75 -3.95 12.73
C THR A 581 -5.64 -3.07 13.96
N GLY A 582 -6.56 -3.22 14.92
CA GLY A 582 -6.75 -2.29 16.02
C GLY A 582 -7.44 -0.99 15.61
N ASP A 583 -7.74 -0.80 14.31
CA ASP A 583 -8.40 0.39 13.81
C ASP A 583 -9.90 0.37 14.09
N LYS A 584 -10.29 0.96 15.22
CA LYS A 584 -11.69 1.15 15.62
C LYS A 584 -12.27 2.49 15.15
N LYS A 585 -11.50 3.30 14.42
CA LYS A 585 -11.92 4.64 14.01
C LYS A 585 -12.56 4.62 12.63
N SER A 586 -11.99 3.85 11.70
CA SER A 586 -12.53 3.72 10.36
C SER A 586 -13.92 3.05 10.39
N LYS A 587 -14.85 3.61 9.63
CA LYS A 587 -16.22 3.11 9.51
C LYS A 587 -16.40 2.39 8.17
N PRO A 588 -17.35 1.44 8.07
CA PRO A 588 -17.75 0.90 6.78
C PRO A 588 -18.12 2.01 5.80
N LEU A 589 -17.74 1.81 4.55
CA LEU A 589 -17.85 2.78 3.47
C LEU A 589 -19.01 2.43 2.56
N ALA A 590 -19.58 3.46 1.94
CA ALA A 590 -20.35 3.32 0.73
C ALA A 590 -19.61 4.05 -0.39
N ILE A 591 -19.47 3.43 -1.55
CA ILE A 591 -18.72 4.01 -2.67
C ILE A 591 -19.60 4.19 -3.90
N GLY A 592 -19.12 5.02 -4.83
CA GLY A 592 -19.74 5.12 -6.15
C GLY A 592 -19.30 4.01 -7.11
N GLY A 593 -18.17 3.34 -6.85
CA GLY A 593 -17.60 2.25 -7.67
C GLY A 593 -18.50 1.01 -7.78
N GLY A 594 -18.14 0.11 -8.70
CA GLY A 594 -18.69 -1.23 -8.79
C GLY A 594 -17.58 -2.24 -8.50
N THR A 595 -17.87 -3.32 -7.78
CA THR A 595 -16.98 -4.48 -7.64
C THR A 595 -17.76 -5.75 -8.00
N TYR A 596 -17.12 -6.93 -7.96
CA TYR A 596 -17.82 -8.21 -8.05
C TYR A 596 -18.97 -8.39 -7.04
N ALA A 597 -19.01 -7.62 -5.95
CA ALA A 597 -20.11 -7.66 -5.00
C ALA A 597 -21.49 -7.39 -5.64
N LYS A 598 -21.55 -6.66 -6.77
CA LYS A 598 -22.80 -6.42 -7.51
C LYS A 598 -23.28 -7.60 -8.34
N GLU A 599 -22.35 -8.41 -8.83
CA GLU A 599 -22.64 -9.55 -9.70
C GLU A 599 -22.80 -10.85 -8.90
N CYS A 600 -22.31 -10.87 -7.66
CA CYS A 600 -22.32 -12.03 -6.78
C CYS A 600 -23.41 -11.91 -5.69
N PRO A 601 -24.33 -12.89 -5.58
CA PRO A 601 -25.35 -12.88 -4.53
C PRO A 601 -24.74 -12.87 -3.12
N ASN A 602 -25.40 -12.19 -2.17
CA ASN A 602 -25.01 -12.12 -0.75
C ASN A 602 -23.55 -11.67 -0.52
N THR A 603 -23.02 -10.84 -1.42
CA THR A 603 -21.60 -10.46 -1.44
C THR A 603 -21.39 -8.97 -1.15
N VAL A 604 -20.35 -8.65 -0.39
CA VAL A 604 -19.88 -7.27 -0.13
C VAL A 604 -18.40 -7.14 -0.46
N ALA A 605 -17.91 -5.92 -0.68
CA ALA A 605 -16.49 -5.69 -0.91
C ALA A 605 -15.76 -5.49 0.44
N PHE A 606 -14.65 -6.20 0.67
CA PHE A 606 -13.95 -6.24 1.96
C PHE A 606 -12.44 -6.31 1.78
N GLY A 607 -11.77 -5.17 1.93
CA GLY A 607 -10.35 -5.04 1.57
C GLY A 607 -10.19 -5.00 0.06
N SER A 608 -8.98 -4.89 -0.48
CA SER A 608 -7.69 -5.08 0.18
C SER A 608 -6.95 -3.79 0.56
N ALA A 609 -7.33 -2.64 0.01
CA ALA A 609 -6.57 -1.40 0.15
C ALA A 609 -6.75 -0.76 1.53
N PHE A 610 -5.62 -0.44 2.20
CA PHE A 610 -5.64 0.28 3.48
C PHE A 610 -5.69 1.79 3.29
N ASN A 611 -6.38 2.49 4.19
CA ASN A 611 -6.50 3.93 4.13
C ASN A 611 -5.11 4.62 4.13
N GLY A 612 -4.90 5.54 3.19
CA GLY A 612 -3.64 6.27 3.02
C GLY A 612 -2.50 5.47 2.38
N ARG A 613 -2.74 4.24 1.94
CA ARG A 613 -1.74 3.38 1.28
C ARG A 613 -2.19 3.07 -0.14
N SER A 614 -1.88 3.97 -1.08
CA SER A 614 -2.21 3.77 -2.49
C SER A 614 -1.31 2.69 -3.10
N GLY A 615 -1.92 1.73 -3.81
CA GLY A 615 -1.24 0.72 -4.62
C GLY A 615 -1.04 1.11 -6.08
N ASN A 616 -1.46 2.33 -6.46
CA ASN A 616 -1.42 2.83 -7.84
C ASN A 616 -2.13 1.92 -8.87
N ILE A 617 -3.28 1.39 -8.46
CA ILE A 617 -4.16 0.53 -9.28
C ILE A 617 -4.42 1.17 -10.66
N HIS A 618 -4.41 0.33 -11.69
CA HIS A 618 -4.59 0.67 -13.12
C HIS A 618 -3.54 1.62 -13.72
N SER A 619 -2.57 2.07 -12.93
CA SER A 619 -1.53 3.01 -13.36
C SER A 619 -0.14 2.34 -13.44
N PRO A 620 0.87 2.98 -14.06
CA PRO A 620 2.24 2.47 -14.08
C PRO A 620 2.83 2.35 -12.68
N ASN A 621 3.69 1.35 -12.45
CA ASN A 621 4.30 1.10 -11.13
C ASN A 621 3.25 0.77 -10.04
N GLU A 622 2.17 0.09 -10.43
CA GLU A 622 1.28 -0.59 -9.50
C GLU A 622 2.10 -1.48 -8.56
N HIS A 623 1.77 -1.43 -7.27
CA HIS A 623 2.48 -2.18 -6.25
C HIS A 623 1.61 -2.48 -5.04
N ILE A 624 1.90 -3.58 -4.36
CA ILE A 624 1.36 -3.87 -3.03
C ILE A 624 2.45 -3.73 -1.97
N TYR A 625 2.11 -3.18 -0.81
CA TYR A 625 3.03 -3.18 0.33
C TYR A 625 3.11 -4.61 0.88
N LEU A 626 4.32 -5.13 1.06
CA LEU A 626 4.54 -6.48 1.58
C LEU A 626 3.92 -6.69 2.97
N ALA A 627 3.91 -5.64 3.79
CA ALA A 627 3.24 -5.63 5.10
C ALA A 627 1.71 -5.67 4.99
N ASP A 628 1.14 -5.06 3.94
CA ASP A 628 -0.30 -5.03 3.73
C ASP A 628 -0.78 -6.38 3.18
N PHE A 629 -0.02 -6.99 2.26
CA PHE A 629 -0.25 -8.36 1.80
C PHE A 629 -0.27 -9.36 2.97
N TYR A 630 0.71 -9.29 3.88
CA TYR A 630 0.71 -10.11 5.10
C TYR A 630 -0.51 -9.86 6.01
N ALA A 631 -0.88 -8.59 6.19
CA ALA A 631 -2.02 -8.21 7.02
C ALA A 631 -3.36 -8.68 6.40
N GLN A 632 -3.50 -8.61 5.07
CA GLN A 632 -4.66 -9.10 4.33
C GLN A 632 -4.90 -10.58 4.60
N MET A 633 -3.86 -11.42 4.53
CA MET A 633 -3.95 -12.86 4.83
C MET A 633 -4.56 -13.11 6.23
N ALA A 634 -4.09 -12.40 7.25
CA ALA A 634 -4.61 -12.54 8.61
C ALA A 634 -6.05 -12.03 8.75
N ILE A 635 -6.39 -10.89 8.11
CA ILE A 635 -7.74 -10.31 8.12
C ILE A 635 -8.73 -11.26 7.45
N TYR A 636 -8.40 -11.80 6.28
CA TYR A 636 -9.24 -12.76 5.58
C TYR A 636 -9.41 -14.04 6.39
N ALA A 637 -8.33 -14.60 6.96
CA ALA A 637 -8.43 -15.80 7.80
C ALA A 637 -9.37 -15.58 9.00
N ARG A 638 -9.25 -14.44 9.70
CA ARG A 638 -10.16 -14.13 10.81
C ARG A 638 -11.59 -13.92 10.34
N ALA A 639 -11.79 -13.21 9.23
CA ALA A 639 -13.11 -12.92 8.67
C ALA A 639 -13.85 -14.20 8.29
N ILE A 640 -13.19 -15.09 7.55
CA ILE A 640 -13.73 -16.39 7.13
C ILE A 640 -14.10 -17.21 8.37
N HIS A 641 -13.20 -17.34 9.35
CA HIS A 641 -13.51 -18.10 10.55
C HIS A 641 -14.66 -17.48 11.36
N TYR A 642 -14.73 -16.15 11.48
CA TYR A 642 -15.84 -15.48 12.18
C TYR A 642 -17.18 -15.67 11.46
N LEU A 643 -17.21 -15.61 10.13
CA LEU A 643 -18.40 -15.92 9.34
C LEU A 643 -18.82 -17.39 9.50
N GLY A 644 -17.86 -18.31 9.50
CA GLY A 644 -18.13 -19.74 9.70
C GLY A 644 -18.78 -20.04 11.05
N ARG A 645 -18.45 -19.28 12.10
CA ARG A 645 -19.09 -19.37 13.43
C ARG A 645 -20.51 -18.80 13.48
N LYS A 646 -20.99 -18.17 12.41
CA LYS A 646 -22.35 -17.64 12.24
C LYS A 646 -23.25 -18.55 11.41
N LEU A 647 -22.67 -19.55 10.76
CA LEU A 647 -23.37 -20.68 10.15
C LEU A 647 -23.67 -21.71 11.26
#